data_AF-A3DKV4-F1
#
_entry.id   AF-A3DKV4-F1
#
_cell.length_a   1.000
_cell.length_b   1.000
_cell.length_c   1.000
_cell.angle_alpha   90.00
_cell.angle_beta   90.00
_cell.angle_gamma   90.00
#
_symmetry.space_group_name_H-M   'P 1'
#
loop_
_entity.id
_entity.type
_entity.pdbx_description
1 polymer ?
#
loop_
_entity_poly.entity_id
_entity_poly.type
_entity_poly.pdbx_seq_one_letter_code
_entity_poly.pdbx_strand_id
1 'polypeptide(L)'
;MNYKYVSLILLAMLVLSMLFPSALGIRNAIANNQNTAKKLVVAVDLAHGESDKYLSYIEGNISWVEWREITNAITPDTLSDVDVLIIGQPTSALSPDEMTAIKDWLAQGNKVLWVAGDSDYGGGPSTQQACNDLLEFLGAKLRLELAAVYDDIHNAKAFYRVLTRVMPDNNTLLRTDLISAGISKPILMHGPDAVIWVDESGNYHDPVNETFPGLVRIIWSYNTAYIGDNNPPTPLVYNPLFYGQGTGNHTFVMVAGEYWNETNNMIIVSGESPYGDYEPMYSWEYYNVSLDGPKFIKNMITWFDYLVNILPSIPRITVAVDLAHGESDKYLSYIMGNITFVNWKIIDTAITPDELNGVDVLIIGQPTSALSPDEMTAIKDWLATGNKALWVAGDSDYGGGPSTQQACNDLLEFLGAKLRLELAAVYDDIHNAKAFYRVLTRVIPDNVTELKTDIISMGITKPILMHGPDAVIWVDESGNYHDPVNETFPGLIRIVWSYNTAYIGDNNPPTPLVYNPLFYGQGTGNHTFVMVAAEYWNESNNIIVVSGESPYGDYEPMYSWEYYNVSLDGPKFIANMITWFAINIKPAAPQLTLIGELTDPEGDDNGYGNLTYPTNEVFQPGVFDMLKFGVYEDSDNVYFKVTVKNLGDNPWSGPNGFCLQHVQIYMLTTDDTLPKNTSTIGLNVEIWHGWNYVLLMVPGWDSAPAPQGQLSALYDATGKLLAVETLNNTIDVYVDPSNNNTIVAKVSKSLLTDVANIKDWVFVVALAGYDGYAPYKVRSIVAGNATEWNFGGGDPQAINAGVQPMIIDLLAPTAQDQYNMLSSYNAAAKSMAVIGGVKLSTGELLTPPTTTTTTTTTTTTTTTTTTTTTTTTTTTTTTTTPPATTTTTTTTTSPPTTTPTTPAAGGVSTTTWAIIVAIIIIIIIAIIAWYYTRKK
;
A
#
# COMPACT_ATOMS: atom_id res chain seq x y z
N MET A 1 -60.86 9.03 29.96
CA MET A 1 -59.69 9.93 29.94
C MET A 1 -60.10 11.27 29.35
N ASN A 2 -59.51 12.39 29.80
CA ASN A 2 -59.90 13.73 29.35
C ASN A 2 -59.16 14.13 28.06
N TYR A 3 -59.90 14.35 26.97
CA TYR A 3 -59.36 14.69 25.65
C TYR A 3 -58.53 15.99 25.59
N LYS A 4 -58.60 16.87 26.62
CA LYS A 4 -57.83 18.12 26.70
C LYS A 4 -56.30 17.96 26.79
N TYR A 5 -55.78 16.75 27.03
CA TYR A 5 -54.34 16.50 27.14
C TYR A 5 -53.75 15.70 25.98
N VAL A 6 -54.58 15.13 25.10
CA VAL A 6 -54.12 14.35 23.93
C VAL A 6 -53.37 15.25 22.95
N SER A 7 -53.87 16.47 22.71
CA SER A 7 -53.19 17.46 21.85
C SER A 7 -51.88 17.98 22.45
N LEU A 8 -51.76 18.09 23.78
CA LEU A 8 -50.48 18.47 24.42
C LEU A 8 -49.46 17.33 24.36
N ILE A 9 -49.90 16.08 24.50
CA ILE A 9 -49.04 14.89 24.40
C ILE A 9 -48.59 14.67 22.94
N LEU A 10 -49.48 14.87 21.97
CA LEU A 10 -49.13 14.84 20.54
C LEU A 10 -48.19 15.98 20.15
N LEU A 11 -48.41 17.20 20.65
CA LEU A 11 -47.49 18.33 20.42
C LEU A 11 -46.13 18.10 21.09
N ALA A 12 -46.11 17.53 22.30
CA ALA A 12 -44.88 17.14 22.97
C ALA A 12 -44.14 16.03 22.21
N MET A 13 -44.83 15.01 21.69
CA MET A 13 -44.20 13.98 20.84
C MET A 13 -43.73 14.53 19.50
N LEU A 14 -44.45 15.47 18.87
CA LEU A 14 -44.03 16.13 17.63
C LEU A 14 -42.78 16.98 17.84
N VAL A 15 -42.73 17.74 18.94
CA VAL A 15 -41.55 18.51 19.35
C VAL A 15 -40.40 17.57 19.73
N LEU A 16 -40.66 16.43 20.38
CA LEU A 16 -39.63 15.44 20.69
C LEU A 16 -39.08 14.77 19.42
N SER A 17 -39.92 14.50 18.41
CA SER A 17 -39.45 13.99 17.11
C SER A 17 -38.69 15.04 16.29
N MET A 18 -39.03 16.33 16.42
CA MET A 18 -38.28 17.44 15.80
C MET A 18 -36.98 17.79 16.56
N LEU A 19 -36.84 17.36 17.82
CA LEU A 19 -35.62 17.49 18.62
C LEU A 19 -34.72 16.24 18.58
N PHE A 20 -35.15 15.15 17.92
CA PHE A 20 -34.36 13.95 17.67
C PHE A 20 -34.04 13.66 16.19
N PRO A 21 -33.53 14.63 15.40
CA PRO A 21 -32.54 14.31 14.38
C PRO A 21 -31.22 13.92 15.08
N SER A 22 -30.87 12.64 14.94
CA SER A 22 -29.48 12.15 14.88
C SER A 22 -28.54 12.34 16.10
N ALA A 23 -28.97 11.91 17.29
CA ALA A 23 -28.02 11.36 18.28
C ALA A 23 -27.28 10.11 17.74
N LEU A 24 -27.88 9.40 16.76
CA LEU A 24 -27.20 8.42 15.90
C LEU A 24 -26.13 9.08 15.01
N GLY A 25 -26.35 10.31 14.54
CA GLY A 25 -25.42 11.02 13.65
C GLY A 25 -24.16 11.51 14.36
N ILE A 26 -24.23 11.82 15.66
CA ILE A 26 -23.04 12.21 16.43
C ILE A 26 -22.23 10.98 16.86
N ARG A 27 -22.88 9.83 17.14
CA ARG A 27 -22.14 8.56 17.32
C ARG A 27 -21.50 8.09 16.00
N ASN A 28 -22.19 8.24 14.87
CA ASN A 28 -21.59 7.96 13.56
C ASN A 28 -20.51 8.99 13.19
N ALA A 29 -20.63 10.28 13.55
CA ALA A 29 -19.59 11.28 13.25
C ALA A 29 -18.29 11.07 14.06
N ILE A 30 -18.36 10.41 15.22
CA ILE A 30 -17.17 10.05 16.02
C ILE A 30 -16.66 8.63 15.67
N ALA A 31 -17.51 7.76 15.12
CA ALA A 31 -17.11 6.46 14.59
C ALA A 31 -16.56 6.52 13.14
N ASN A 32 -17.00 7.48 12.31
CA ASN A 32 -16.65 7.57 10.89
C ASN A 32 -15.30 8.26 10.60
N ASN A 33 -14.50 8.57 11.62
CA ASN A 33 -13.06 8.82 11.45
C ASN A 33 -12.22 7.54 11.63
N GLN A 34 -12.86 6.37 11.77
CA GLN A 34 -12.22 5.08 11.55
C GLN A 34 -12.27 4.76 10.05
N ASN A 35 -11.11 4.46 9.47
CA ASN A 35 -10.87 4.11 8.06
C ASN A 35 -12.12 3.66 7.29
N THR A 36 -12.73 4.57 6.54
CA THR A 36 -13.47 4.14 5.35
C THR A 36 -12.44 3.60 4.37
N ALA A 37 -12.30 2.27 4.31
CA ALA A 37 -11.45 1.62 3.33
C ALA A 37 -11.72 2.24 1.96
N LYS A 38 -10.65 2.64 1.26
CA LYS A 38 -10.75 3.28 -0.06
C LYS A 38 -11.60 2.38 -0.94
N LYS A 39 -12.72 2.90 -1.44
CA LYS A 39 -13.51 2.18 -2.44
C LYS A 39 -12.70 2.07 -3.71
N LEU A 40 -12.64 0.89 -4.29
CA LEU A 40 -12.16 0.69 -5.66
C LEU A 40 -13.01 1.55 -6.61
N VAL A 41 -12.36 2.37 -7.44
CA VAL A 41 -13.02 3.15 -8.50
C VAL A 41 -12.85 2.43 -9.83
N VAL A 42 -13.96 1.97 -10.41
CA VAL A 42 -14.00 1.22 -11.68
C VAL A 42 -14.61 2.09 -12.77
N ALA A 43 -13.80 2.42 -13.76
CA ALA A 43 -14.23 3.08 -14.99
C ALA A 43 -14.53 2.07 -16.10
N VAL A 44 -15.59 2.34 -16.85
CA VAL A 44 -15.95 1.64 -18.08
C VAL A 44 -15.95 2.62 -19.25
N ASP A 45 -15.40 2.19 -20.38
CA ASP A 45 -15.41 2.96 -21.62
C ASP A 45 -16.76 2.81 -22.35
N LEU A 46 -17.32 3.93 -22.77
CA LEU A 46 -18.47 4.08 -23.66
C LEU A 46 -18.21 5.14 -24.75
N ALA A 47 -16.98 5.67 -24.83
CA ALA A 47 -16.60 6.74 -25.75
C ALA A 47 -16.23 6.21 -27.14
N HIS A 48 -15.80 4.94 -27.24
CA HIS A 48 -15.31 4.32 -28.47
C HIS A 48 -16.35 3.42 -29.19
N GLY A 49 -17.60 3.46 -28.72
CA GLY A 49 -18.77 2.89 -29.36
C GLY A 49 -19.25 1.56 -28.78
N GLU A 50 -18.78 1.21 -27.59
CA GLU A 50 -19.29 0.13 -26.75
C GLU A 50 -20.80 0.28 -26.49
N SER A 51 -21.51 -0.84 -26.31
CA SER A 51 -22.88 -0.79 -25.77
C SER A 51 -22.86 -0.67 -24.24
N ASP A 52 -23.94 -0.14 -23.67
CA ASP A 52 -24.26 -0.21 -22.24
C ASP A 52 -24.89 -1.56 -21.82
N LYS A 53 -24.94 -2.56 -22.71
CA LYS A 53 -25.65 -3.82 -22.45
C LYS A 53 -25.13 -4.50 -21.18
N TYR A 54 -26.08 -4.73 -20.26
CA TYR A 54 -25.92 -5.25 -18.91
C TYR A 54 -25.14 -4.38 -17.91
N LEU A 55 -24.60 -3.21 -18.28
CA LEU A 55 -23.82 -2.37 -17.37
C LEU A 55 -24.60 -2.03 -16.08
N SER A 56 -25.81 -1.49 -16.21
CA SER A 56 -26.70 -1.22 -15.06
C SER A 56 -27.02 -2.43 -14.17
N TYR A 57 -26.94 -3.67 -14.68
CA TYR A 57 -27.06 -4.89 -13.88
C TYR A 57 -25.76 -5.25 -13.16
N ILE A 58 -24.60 -5.02 -13.78
CA ILE A 58 -23.27 -5.18 -13.19
C ILE A 58 -23.13 -4.22 -12.01
N GLU A 59 -23.38 -2.92 -12.24
CA GLU A 59 -23.30 -1.87 -11.22
C GLU A 59 -24.25 -2.13 -10.04
N GLY A 60 -25.49 -2.52 -10.34
CA GLY A 60 -26.49 -2.86 -9.31
C GLY A 60 -26.12 -4.09 -8.46
N ASN A 61 -25.41 -5.07 -9.03
CA ASN A 61 -24.98 -6.29 -8.34
C ASN A 61 -23.60 -6.15 -7.64
N ILE A 62 -22.81 -5.14 -8.02
CA ILE A 62 -21.47 -4.85 -7.49
C ILE A 62 -21.49 -3.43 -6.92
N SER A 63 -22.25 -3.25 -5.85
CA SER A 63 -22.53 -1.94 -5.22
C SER A 63 -21.54 -1.49 -4.14
N TRP A 64 -20.48 -2.28 -3.92
CA TRP A 64 -19.43 -1.98 -2.94
C TRP A 64 -18.28 -1.14 -3.52
N VAL A 65 -18.07 -1.19 -4.84
CA VAL A 65 -17.17 -0.29 -5.58
C VAL A 65 -17.84 1.06 -5.89
N GLU A 66 -17.11 1.95 -6.55
CA GLU A 66 -17.63 3.18 -7.15
C GLU A 66 -17.43 3.13 -8.68
N TRP A 67 -18.50 3.36 -9.45
CA TRP A 67 -18.47 3.24 -10.91
C TRP A 67 -18.30 4.62 -11.60
N ARG A 68 -17.68 4.60 -12.78
CA ARG A 68 -17.49 5.76 -13.68
C ARG A 68 -17.80 5.35 -15.12
N GLU A 69 -18.76 6.02 -15.76
CA GLU A 69 -19.02 5.87 -17.19
C GLU A 69 -18.23 6.94 -17.98
N ILE A 70 -17.23 6.52 -18.78
CA ILE A 70 -16.48 7.44 -19.64
C ILE A 70 -17.18 7.52 -21.00
N THR A 71 -17.88 8.63 -21.23
CA THR A 71 -18.71 8.88 -22.44
C THR A 71 -18.11 9.91 -23.40
N ASN A 72 -16.90 10.38 -23.12
CA ASN A 72 -16.11 11.32 -23.92
C ASN A 72 -14.65 10.86 -23.86
N ALA A 73 -13.75 11.51 -24.61
CA ALA A 73 -12.35 11.12 -24.71
C ALA A 73 -11.67 10.86 -23.35
N ILE A 74 -10.84 9.81 -23.29
CA ILE A 74 -10.10 9.40 -22.10
C ILE A 74 -8.95 10.40 -21.82
N THR A 75 -9.04 11.10 -20.70
CA THR A 75 -8.08 12.15 -20.30
C THR A 75 -7.51 11.91 -18.91
N PRO A 76 -6.37 12.54 -18.54
CA PRO A 76 -5.85 12.49 -17.19
C PRO A 76 -6.89 12.91 -16.12
N ASP A 77 -7.72 13.90 -16.42
CA ASP A 77 -8.81 14.35 -15.53
C ASP A 77 -9.85 13.24 -15.30
N THR A 78 -10.29 12.56 -16.35
CA THR A 78 -11.27 11.44 -16.25
C THR A 78 -10.70 10.18 -15.59
N LEU A 79 -9.37 10.04 -15.52
CA LEU A 79 -8.69 8.91 -14.88
C LEU A 79 -8.13 9.26 -13.48
N SER A 80 -8.31 10.50 -13.01
CA SER A 80 -7.62 11.04 -11.83
C SER A 80 -7.90 10.31 -10.51
N ASP A 81 -9.10 9.74 -10.35
CA ASP A 81 -9.48 8.91 -9.20
C ASP A 81 -9.67 7.42 -9.54
N VAL A 82 -9.43 7.03 -10.80
CA VAL A 82 -9.73 5.69 -11.33
C VAL A 82 -8.66 4.68 -10.94
N ASP A 83 -9.07 3.49 -10.50
CA ASP A 83 -8.19 2.36 -10.15
C ASP A 83 -8.23 1.23 -11.18
N VAL A 84 -9.41 1.00 -11.75
CA VAL A 84 -9.63 0.00 -12.81
C VAL A 84 -10.22 0.70 -14.03
N LEU A 85 -9.64 0.48 -15.20
CA LEU A 85 -10.23 0.89 -16.48
C LEU A 85 -10.59 -0.36 -17.28
N ILE A 86 -11.87 -0.48 -17.66
CA ILE A 86 -12.34 -1.53 -18.54
C ILE A 86 -12.72 -0.89 -19.88
N ILE A 87 -11.95 -1.19 -20.92
CA ILE A 87 -12.27 -0.92 -22.31
C ILE A 87 -12.98 -2.17 -22.81
N GLY A 88 -14.26 -2.01 -23.17
CA GLY A 88 -15.14 -3.09 -23.62
C GLY A 88 -14.79 -3.54 -25.03
N GLN A 89 -15.73 -3.43 -25.96
CA GLN A 89 -15.52 -3.71 -27.38
C GLN A 89 -15.44 -2.39 -28.17
N PRO A 90 -14.26 -1.74 -28.26
CA PRO A 90 -14.12 -0.49 -28.98
C PRO A 90 -14.39 -0.70 -30.47
N THR A 91 -15.29 0.09 -31.03
CA THR A 91 -15.64 0.07 -32.46
C THR A 91 -14.92 1.16 -33.26
N SER A 92 -14.12 1.99 -32.57
CA SER A 92 -13.29 3.06 -33.12
C SER A 92 -11.95 3.10 -32.39
N ALA A 93 -10.91 3.60 -33.07
CA ALA A 93 -9.56 3.66 -32.52
C ALA A 93 -9.42 4.79 -31.49
N LEU A 94 -8.73 4.52 -30.39
CA LEU A 94 -8.32 5.51 -29.40
C LEU A 94 -7.32 6.49 -30.03
N SER A 95 -7.40 7.77 -29.66
CA SER A 95 -6.42 8.76 -30.11
C SER A 95 -5.06 8.62 -29.39
N PRO A 96 -3.96 9.13 -29.96
CA PRO A 96 -2.65 9.12 -29.30
C PRO A 96 -2.64 9.83 -27.94
N ASP A 97 -3.46 10.87 -27.75
CA ASP A 97 -3.57 11.59 -26.49
C ASP A 97 -4.25 10.72 -25.41
N GLU A 98 -5.25 9.92 -25.79
CA GLU A 98 -5.94 8.96 -24.90
C GLU A 98 -5.04 7.78 -24.53
N MET A 99 -4.32 7.20 -25.50
CA MET A 99 -3.33 6.16 -25.23
C MET A 99 -2.21 6.68 -24.32
N THR A 100 -1.82 7.94 -24.46
CA THR A 100 -0.86 8.60 -23.55
C THR A 100 -1.45 8.77 -22.15
N ALA A 101 -2.71 9.22 -22.02
CA ALA A 101 -3.39 9.34 -20.73
C ALA A 101 -3.50 8.00 -19.99
N ILE A 102 -3.81 6.90 -20.70
CA ILE A 102 -3.83 5.54 -20.13
C ILE A 102 -2.43 5.10 -19.70
N LYS A 103 -1.39 5.43 -20.49
CA LYS A 103 0.01 5.10 -20.17
C LYS A 103 0.51 5.82 -18.92
N ASP A 104 0.24 7.12 -18.83
CA ASP A 104 0.60 7.94 -17.67
C ASP A 104 -0.21 7.55 -16.42
N TRP A 105 -1.45 7.11 -16.59
CA TRP A 105 -2.27 6.53 -15.52
C TRP A 105 -1.71 5.20 -15.01
N LEU A 106 -1.31 4.29 -15.90
CA LEU A 106 -0.61 3.05 -15.53
C LEU A 106 0.73 3.34 -14.83
N ALA A 107 1.44 4.41 -15.20
CA ALA A 107 2.71 4.79 -14.56
C ALA A 107 2.57 5.20 -13.08
N GLN A 108 1.35 5.48 -12.60
CA GLN A 108 1.06 5.72 -11.17
C GLN A 108 1.15 4.43 -10.33
N GLY A 109 1.06 3.26 -10.97
CA GLY A 109 1.04 1.95 -10.32
C GLY A 109 -0.27 1.60 -9.63
N ASN A 110 -0.38 0.33 -9.22
CA ASN A 110 -1.56 -0.24 -8.56
C ASN A 110 -2.85 -0.11 -9.39
N LYS A 111 -2.76 -0.31 -10.71
CA LYS A 111 -3.87 -0.18 -11.66
C LYS A 111 -4.23 -1.50 -12.34
N VAL A 112 -5.51 -1.65 -12.70
CA VAL A 112 -5.97 -2.76 -13.55
C VAL A 112 -6.57 -2.22 -14.85
N LEU A 113 -5.95 -2.56 -15.98
CA LEU A 113 -6.51 -2.30 -17.30
C LEU A 113 -7.11 -3.61 -17.83
N TRP A 114 -8.37 -3.60 -18.26
CA TRP A 114 -8.98 -4.70 -19.00
C TRP A 114 -9.33 -4.20 -20.40
N VAL A 115 -8.66 -4.72 -21.43
CA VAL A 115 -8.95 -4.48 -22.84
C VAL A 115 -9.65 -5.71 -23.41
N ALA A 116 -10.90 -5.58 -23.82
CA ALA A 116 -11.61 -6.66 -24.49
C ALA A 116 -11.68 -6.46 -26.02
N GLY A 117 -12.01 -7.54 -26.73
CA GLY A 117 -12.16 -7.55 -28.17
C GLY A 117 -13.33 -8.39 -28.65
N ASP A 118 -13.28 -8.73 -29.93
CA ASP A 118 -14.23 -9.55 -30.68
C ASP A 118 -13.42 -10.34 -31.72
N SER A 119 -14.01 -11.40 -32.26
CA SER A 119 -13.51 -12.11 -33.44
C SER A 119 -13.25 -11.22 -34.65
N ASP A 120 -12.53 -11.75 -35.64
CA ASP A 120 -12.34 -11.15 -36.95
C ASP A 120 -13.63 -11.08 -37.82
N TYR A 121 -14.81 -11.38 -37.27
CA TYR A 121 -16.06 -11.37 -38.03
C TYR A 121 -16.70 -9.97 -38.09
N GLY A 122 -17.14 -9.56 -39.29
CA GLY A 122 -17.96 -8.36 -39.47
C GLY A 122 -17.18 -7.06 -39.21
N GLY A 123 -17.39 -6.44 -38.05
CA GLY A 123 -16.70 -5.21 -37.64
C GLY A 123 -15.43 -5.46 -36.82
N GLY A 124 -15.29 -6.65 -36.23
CA GLY A 124 -14.28 -6.95 -35.22
C GLY A 124 -12.81 -6.80 -35.63
N PRO A 125 -12.37 -6.89 -36.91
CA PRO A 125 -11.00 -6.52 -37.28
C PRO A 125 -10.62 -5.08 -36.90
N SER A 126 -11.60 -4.17 -36.82
CA SER A 126 -11.36 -2.79 -36.35
C SER A 126 -11.15 -2.73 -34.83
N THR A 127 -11.88 -3.58 -34.10
CA THR A 127 -11.75 -3.76 -32.64
C THR A 127 -10.42 -4.43 -32.30
N GLN A 128 -10.08 -5.54 -32.94
CA GLN A 128 -8.80 -6.22 -32.80
C GLN A 128 -7.62 -5.28 -33.04
N GLN A 129 -7.70 -4.44 -34.09
CA GLN A 129 -6.68 -3.42 -34.36
C GLN A 129 -6.61 -2.37 -33.24
N ALA A 130 -7.74 -1.76 -32.84
CA ALA A 130 -7.75 -0.74 -31.78
C ALA A 130 -7.17 -1.24 -30.45
N CYS A 131 -7.50 -2.48 -30.08
CA CYS A 131 -7.00 -3.11 -28.85
C CYS A 131 -5.52 -3.47 -28.97
N ASN A 132 -5.08 -4.04 -30.09
CA ASN A 132 -3.68 -4.40 -30.30
C ASN A 132 -2.78 -3.16 -30.45
N ASP A 133 -3.26 -2.07 -31.06
CA ASP A 133 -2.57 -0.77 -31.14
C ASP A 133 -2.33 -0.18 -29.73
N LEU A 134 -3.36 -0.19 -28.87
CA LEU A 134 -3.24 0.24 -27.47
C LEU A 134 -2.23 -0.64 -26.71
N LEU A 135 -2.37 -1.96 -26.79
CA LEU A 135 -1.50 -2.91 -26.08
C LEU A 135 -0.03 -2.78 -26.54
N GLU A 136 0.21 -2.50 -27.83
CA GLU A 136 1.54 -2.19 -28.36
C GLU A 136 2.07 -0.84 -27.87
N PHE A 137 1.25 0.22 -27.89
CA PHE A 137 1.64 1.54 -27.39
C PHE A 137 2.02 1.53 -25.91
N LEU A 138 1.31 0.73 -25.11
CA LEU A 138 1.60 0.52 -23.68
C LEU A 138 2.85 -0.33 -23.44
N GLY A 139 3.27 -1.14 -24.41
CA GLY A 139 4.39 -2.08 -24.27
C GLY A 139 4.01 -3.41 -23.59
N ALA A 140 2.72 -3.74 -23.54
CA ALA A 140 2.26 -5.05 -23.07
C ALA A 140 2.73 -6.16 -24.01
N LYS A 141 2.83 -7.39 -23.52
CA LYS A 141 3.12 -8.61 -24.28
C LYS A 141 1.85 -9.30 -24.78
N LEU A 142 0.73 -9.22 -24.07
CA LEU A 142 -0.53 -9.83 -24.52
C LEU A 142 -1.12 -9.13 -25.76
N ARG A 143 -1.70 -9.91 -26.68
CA ARG A 143 -2.45 -9.44 -27.86
C ARG A 143 -3.69 -10.29 -28.08
N LEU A 144 -4.69 -9.70 -28.73
CA LEU A 144 -5.71 -10.48 -29.43
C LEU A 144 -5.06 -11.15 -30.65
N GLU A 145 -5.50 -12.36 -30.96
CA GLU A 145 -5.26 -12.98 -32.25
C GLU A 145 -5.99 -12.18 -33.36
N LEU A 146 -5.88 -12.60 -34.61
CA LEU A 146 -6.57 -12.00 -35.76
C LEU A 146 -7.45 -13.07 -36.40
N ALA A 147 -8.39 -13.59 -35.60
CA ALA A 147 -9.19 -14.77 -35.95
C ALA A 147 -10.55 -14.82 -35.21
N ALA A 148 -11.25 -15.95 -35.34
CA ALA A 148 -12.39 -16.32 -34.51
C ALA A 148 -12.17 -17.70 -33.86
N VAL A 149 -12.59 -17.88 -32.61
CA VAL A 149 -12.64 -19.18 -31.93
C VAL A 149 -14.06 -19.75 -31.97
N TYR A 150 -14.17 -20.99 -32.41
CA TYR A 150 -15.42 -21.71 -32.61
C TYR A 150 -15.41 -23.06 -31.90
N ASP A 151 -16.55 -23.58 -31.47
CA ASP A 151 -16.68 -24.94 -30.90
C ASP A 151 -18.04 -25.56 -31.27
N ASP A 152 -18.04 -26.66 -32.02
CA ASP A 152 -19.26 -27.36 -32.47
C ASP A 152 -20.00 -28.12 -31.35
N ILE A 153 -19.35 -28.35 -30.20
CA ILE A 153 -19.82 -29.22 -29.10
C ILE A 153 -20.19 -28.40 -27.87
N HIS A 154 -19.28 -27.53 -27.41
CA HIS A 154 -19.45 -26.69 -26.22
C HIS A 154 -19.91 -25.30 -26.63
N ASN A 155 -21.16 -25.20 -27.08
CA ASN A 155 -21.76 -23.92 -27.50
C ASN A 155 -23.22 -23.73 -27.07
N ALA A 156 -23.65 -22.48 -27.01
CA ALA A 156 -25.06 -22.12 -26.89
C ALA A 156 -25.76 -22.12 -28.26
N LYS A 157 -26.07 -23.31 -28.78
CA LYS A 157 -26.89 -23.59 -29.99
C LYS A 157 -26.23 -23.28 -31.35
N ALA A 158 -25.12 -22.55 -31.42
CA ALA A 158 -24.36 -22.34 -32.66
C ALA A 158 -22.85 -22.22 -32.36
N PHE A 159 -22.00 -22.71 -33.25
CA PHE A 159 -20.55 -22.89 -33.02
C PHE A 159 -19.77 -21.65 -32.55
N TYR A 160 -20.22 -20.45 -32.93
CA TYR A 160 -19.61 -19.17 -32.53
C TYR A 160 -20.01 -18.71 -31.11
N ARG A 161 -20.90 -19.43 -30.43
CA ARG A 161 -21.39 -19.08 -29.08
C ARG A 161 -20.71 -19.93 -28.05
N VAL A 162 -19.40 -19.79 -27.98
CA VAL A 162 -18.50 -20.70 -27.28
C VAL A 162 -18.78 -20.65 -25.78
N LEU A 163 -18.93 -21.84 -25.19
CA LEU A 163 -19.00 -22.03 -23.75
C LEU A 163 -17.57 -22.30 -23.27
N THR A 164 -17.12 -21.55 -22.29
CA THR A 164 -15.73 -21.54 -21.83
C THR A 164 -15.62 -21.92 -20.34
N ARG A 165 -14.39 -22.22 -19.90
CA ARG A 165 -14.07 -22.69 -18.54
C ARG A 165 -13.20 -21.65 -17.83
N VAL A 166 -13.63 -21.22 -16.64
CA VAL A 166 -12.79 -20.42 -15.73
C VAL A 166 -11.81 -21.37 -15.04
N MET A 167 -10.55 -21.35 -15.48
CA MET A 167 -9.48 -22.21 -14.98
C MET A 167 -8.20 -21.38 -14.87
N PRO A 168 -8.13 -20.46 -13.89
CA PRO A 168 -6.99 -19.56 -13.78
C PRO A 168 -5.73 -20.30 -13.37
N ASP A 169 -4.57 -19.84 -13.86
CA ASP A 169 -3.27 -20.28 -13.37
C ASP A 169 -3.19 -20.04 -11.85
N ASN A 170 -2.75 -21.06 -11.09
CA ASN A 170 -2.69 -20.96 -9.63
C ASN A 170 -1.54 -20.05 -9.20
N ASN A 171 -1.87 -18.88 -8.66
CA ASN A 171 -0.92 -17.92 -8.11
C ASN A 171 -1.44 -17.43 -6.74
N THR A 172 -0.78 -17.88 -5.67
CA THR A 172 -1.15 -17.59 -4.29
C THR A 172 -0.92 -16.13 -3.92
N LEU A 173 0.12 -15.48 -4.44
CA LEU A 173 0.38 -14.06 -4.21
C LEU A 173 -0.68 -13.19 -4.89
N LEU A 174 -1.02 -13.48 -6.15
CA LEU A 174 -2.04 -12.72 -6.88
C LEU A 174 -3.47 -13.13 -6.53
N ARG A 175 -3.71 -14.13 -5.68
CA ARG A 175 -5.04 -14.61 -5.30
C ARG A 175 -5.97 -14.96 -6.47
N THR A 176 -5.42 -15.65 -7.47
CA THR A 176 -6.20 -16.06 -8.66
C THR A 176 -7.30 -17.09 -8.34
N ASP A 177 -7.31 -17.68 -7.15
CA ASP A 177 -8.41 -18.48 -6.63
C ASP A 177 -9.72 -17.70 -6.50
N LEU A 178 -9.66 -16.38 -6.27
CA LEU A 178 -10.83 -15.49 -6.20
C LEU A 178 -11.62 -15.50 -7.52
N ILE A 179 -10.93 -15.55 -8.66
CA ILE A 179 -11.55 -15.54 -9.99
C ILE A 179 -12.48 -16.75 -10.18
N SER A 180 -12.01 -17.94 -9.80
CA SER A 180 -12.76 -19.20 -9.95
C SER A 180 -13.72 -19.50 -8.81
N ALA A 181 -13.77 -18.66 -7.76
CA ALA A 181 -14.48 -18.92 -6.52
C ALA A 181 -15.95 -19.31 -6.73
N GLY A 182 -16.25 -20.60 -6.56
CA GLY A 182 -17.58 -21.18 -6.71
C GLY A 182 -18.19 -21.11 -8.11
N ILE A 183 -17.39 -20.90 -9.17
CA ILE A 183 -17.85 -21.08 -10.55
C ILE A 183 -18.13 -22.57 -10.78
N SER A 184 -19.26 -22.88 -11.42
CA SER A 184 -19.79 -24.23 -11.59
C SER A 184 -20.37 -24.49 -12.98
N LYS A 185 -20.66 -23.42 -13.73
CA LYS A 185 -21.19 -23.42 -15.10
C LYS A 185 -20.22 -22.68 -16.03
N PRO A 186 -20.31 -22.89 -17.35
CA PRO A 186 -19.48 -22.16 -18.29
C PRO A 186 -19.82 -20.66 -18.33
N ILE A 187 -18.87 -19.90 -18.88
CA ILE A 187 -19.06 -18.51 -19.29
C ILE A 187 -19.30 -18.51 -20.80
N LEU A 188 -20.29 -17.76 -21.26
CA LEU A 188 -20.52 -17.57 -22.69
C LEU A 188 -19.55 -16.53 -23.23
N MET A 189 -19.04 -16.77 -24.43
CA MET A 189 -18.51 -15.73 -25.30
C MET A 189 -19.14 -15.88 -26.69
N HIS A 190 -19.52 -14.77 -27.33
CA HIS A 190 -20.40 -14.70 -28.50
C HIS A 190 -19.67 -14.15 -29.73
N GLY A 191 -18.93 -15.03 -30.41
CA GLY A 191 -17.98 -14.68 -31.46
C GLY A 191 -16.61 -14.33 -30.89
N PRO A 192 -16.03 -15.12 -29.97
CA PRO A 192 -14.79 -14.72 -29.33
C PRO A 192 -13.57 -14.87 -30.24
N ASP A 193 -12.52 -14.19 -29.83
CA ASP A 193 -11.15 -14.41 -30.27
C ASP A 193 -10.30 -15.16 -29.23
N ALA A 194 -9.09 -15.57 -29.62
CA ALA A 194 -8.07 -16.09 -28.71
C ALA A 194 -7.12 -14.98 -28.24
N VAL A 195 -6.46 -15.22 -27.11
CA VAL A 195 -5.35 -14.38 -26.62
C VAL A 195 -4.03 -15.07 -26.96
N ILE A 196 -3.07 -14.29 -27.45
CA ILE A 196 -1.69 -14.68 -27.76
C ILE A 196 -0.73 -13.70 -27.06
N TRP A 197 0.59 -13.91 -27.22
CA TRP A 197 1.58 -12.94 -26.72
C TRP A 197 2.74 -12.72 -27.69
N VAL A 198 3.42 -11.58 -27.55
CA VAL A 198 4.59 -11.18 -28.36
C VAL A 198 5.86 -11.10 -27.49
N ASP A 199 6.97 -11.62 -28.00
CA ASP A 199 8.28 -11.56 -27.34
C ASP A 199 9.02 -10.23 -27.59
N GLU A 200 10.15 -10.04 -26.91
CA GLU A 200 11.02 -8.85 -27.06
C GLU A 200 11.70 -8.74 -28.43
N SER A 201 11.59 -9.77 -29.27
CA SER A 201 12.08 -9.79 -30.66
C SER A 201 10.95 -9.55 -31.68
N GLY A 202 9.69 -9.42 -31.25
CA GLY A 202 8.52 -9.25 -32.11
C GLY A 202 7.94 -10.56 -32.68
N ASN A 203 8.30 -11.71 -32.13
CA ASN A 203 7.69 -13.00 -32.48
C ASN A 203 6.40 -13.23 -31.70
N TYR A 204 5.39 -13.85 -32.31
CA TYR A 204 4.12 -14.20 -31.66
C TYR A 204 4.12 -15.67 -31.20
N HIS A 205 3.51 -15.92 -30.04
CA HIS A 205 3.60 -17.18 -29.30
C HIS A 205 2.25 -17.67 -28.76
N ASP A 206 2.16 -18.98 -28.51
CA ASP A 206 0.97 -19.66 -27.98
C ASP A 206 1.02 -19.77 -26.44
N PRO A 207 0.17 -19.05 -25.68
CA PRO A 207 0.15 -19.11 -24.23
C PRO A 207 -0.40 -20.43 -23.65
N VAL A 208 -0.96 -21.34 -24.47
CA VAL A 208 -1.35 -22.69 -24.00
C VAL A 208 -0.11 -23.45 -23.55
N ASN A 209 0.98 -23.36 -24.33
CA ASN A 209 2.19 -24.16 -24.18
C ASN A 209 3.41 -23.36 -23.73
N GLU A 210 3.46 -22.06 -24.03
CA GLU A 210 4.57 -21.17 -23.69
C GLU A 210 4.17 -20.19 -22.58
N THR A 211 5.15 -19.73 -21.80
CA THR A 211 4.93 -18.80 -20.68
C THR A 211 6.00 -17.71 -20.63
N PHE A 212 5.64 -16.57 -20.04
CA PHE A 212 6.57 -15.48 -19.73
C PHE A 212 6.30 -14.97 -18.29
N PRO A 213 7.28 -14.31 -17.64
CA PRO A 213 7.09 -13.76 -16.31
C PRO A 213 5.92 -12.78 -16.24
N GLY A 214 4.96 -13.02 -15.35
CA GLY A 214 3.76 -12.20 -15.19
C GLY A 214 2.52 -12.70 -15.93
N LEU A 215 2.62 -13.71 -16.81
CA LEU A 215 1.46 -14.32 -17.46
C LEU A 215 0.54 -15.02 -16.44
N VAL A 216 -0.77 -14.72 -16.52
CA VAL A 216 -1.85 -15.38 -15.79
C VAL A 216 -2.96 -15.75 -16.78
N ARG A 217 -3.09 -17.01 -17.15
CA ARG A 217 -4.20 -17.46 -18.02
C ARG A 217 -5.44 -17.64 -17.16
N ILE A 218 -6.63 -17.23 -17.64
CA ILE A 218 -7.84 -17.08 -16.80
C ILE A 218 -9.00 -17.93 -17.32
N ILE A 219 -9.42 -17.72 -18.57
CA ILE A 219 -10.49 -18.49 -19.23
C ILE A 219 -9.90 -19.30 -20.37
N TRP A 220 -10.38 -20.53 -20.50
CA TRP A 220 -9.99 -21.47 -21.55
C TRP A 220 -11.21 -21.94 -22.34
N SER A 221 -11.05 -22.16 -23.65
CA SER A 221 -12.03 -22.93 -24.43
C SER A 221 -12.09 -24.39 -23.93
N TYR A 222 -13.00 -25.20 -24.47
CA TYR A 222 -12.86 -26.65 -24.39
C TYR A 222 -11.83 -27.14 -25.42
N ASN A 223 -11.38 -28.39 -25.28
CA ASN A 223 -10.42 -29.02 -26.20
C ASN A 223 -11.05 -29.47 -27.54
N THR A 224 -12.27 -29.01 -27.84
CA THR A 224 -13.05 -29.25 -29.05
C THR A 224 -13.17 -27.99 -29.91
N ALA A 225 -12.50 -26.91 -29.50
CA ALA A 225 -12.50 -25.65 -30.20
C ALA A 225 -11.60 -25.70 -31.44
N TYR A 226 -11.83 -24.77 -32.36
CA TYR A 226 -11.06 -24.58 -33.58
C TYR A 226 -11.10 -23.12 -34.04
N ILE A 227 -10.18 -22.76 -34.94
CA ILE A 227 -10.03 -21.40 -35.46
C ILE A 227 -10.77 -21.20 -36.79
N GLY A 228 -11.45 -20.07 -36.92
CA GLY A 228 -11.93 -19.50 -38.17
C GLY A 228 -11.11 -18.28 -38.59
N ASP A 229 -10.98 -18.10 -39.90
CA ASP A 229 -10.43 -16.90 -40.57
C ASP A 229 -11.56 -16.44 -41.51
N ASN A 230 -12.22 -15.36 -41.11
CA ASN A 230 -13.41 -14.78 -41.73
C ASN A 230 -13.07 -13.52 -42.52
N ASN A 231 -12.20 -12.64 -42.00
CA ASN A 231 -11.79 -11.40 -42.68
C ASN A 231 -10.29 -11.09 -42.45
N PRO A 232 -9.60 -10.47 -43.43
CA PRO A 232 -8.21 -10.05 -43.24
C PRO A 232 -8.04 -9.04 -42.10
N PRO A 233 -6.88 -9.00 -41.43
CA PRO A 233 -5.65 -9.77 -41.70
C PRO A 233 -5.74 -11.25 -41.28
N THR A 234 -4.83 -12.08 -41.79
CA THR A 234 -4.77 -13.52 -41.43
C THR A 234 -4.23 -13.73 -40.01
N PRO A 235 -4.60 -14.83 -39.32
CA PRO A 235 -4.11 -15.16 -37.98
C PRO A 235 -2.58 -15.13 -37.84
N LEU A 236 -2.11 -14.62 -36.71
CA LEU A 236 -0.71 -14.44 -36.30
C LEU A 236 -0.07 -15.74 -35.83
N VAL A 237 -0.77 -16.53 -35.00
CA VAL A 237 -0.25 -17.78 -34.41
C VAL A 237 -1.01 -18.99 -34.96
N TYR A 238 -2.33 -19.02 -34.81
CA TYR A 238 -3.11 -20.24 -35.03
C TYR A 238 -3.59 -20.39 -36.48
N ASN A 239 -2.68 -20.84 -37.36
CA ASN A 239 -2.98 -21.07 -38.76
C ASN A 239 -4.19 -22.05 -38.96
N PRO A 240 -5.27 -21.65 -39.67
CA PRO A 240 -6.47 -22.47 -39.85
C PRO A 240 -6.24 -23.83 -40.53
N LEU A 241 -5.13 -24.03 -41.26
CA LEU A 241 -4.78 -25.33 -41.84
C LEU A 241 -4.43 -26.40 -40.78
N PHE A 242 -4.02 -25.97 -39.58
CA PHE A 242 -3.63 -26.85 -38.47
C PHE A 242 -4.56 -26.72 -37.25
N TYR A 243 -5.24 -25.59 -37.10
CA TYR A 243 -6.13 -25.28 -35.97
C TYR A 243 -7.61 -25.15 -36.35
N GLY A 244 -7.97 -25.22 -37.64
CA GLY A 244 -9.34 -25.06 -38.12
C GLY A 244 -10.24 -26.29 -37.98
N GLN A 245 -11.49 -26.19 -38.45
CA GLN A 245 -12.51 -27.23 -38.25
C GLN A 245 -12.06 -28.60 -38.76
N GLY A 246 -12.15 -29.63 -37.89
CA GLY A 246 -11.80 -31.01 -38.23
C GLY A 246 -10.30 -31.34 -38.26
N THR A 247 -9.43 -30.42 -37.85
CA THR A 247 -7.96 -30.65 -37.80
C THR A 247 -7.50 -31.42 -36.56
N GLY A 248 -8.29 -31.42 -35.47
CA GLY A 248 -7.94 -32.12 -34.24
C GLY A 248 -8.71 -31.60 -33.02
N ASN A 249 -8.18 -31.90 -31.84
CA ASN A 249 -8.61 -31.33 -30.57
C ASN A 249 -7.69 -30.17 -30.20
N HIS A 250 -8.21 -28.95 -30.13
CA HIS A 250 -7.46 -27.75 -29.74
C HIS A 250 -8.14 -27.04 -28.59
N THR A 251 -7.34 -26.35 -27.77
CA THR A 251 -7.82 -25.48 -26.70
C THR A 251 -7.09 -24.16 -26.81
N PHE A 252 -7.76 -23.05 -26.49
CA PHE A 252 -7.20 -21.71 -26.57
C PHE A 252 -7.39 -20.98 -25.24
N VAL A 253 -6.49 -20.05 -24.96
CA VAL A 253 -6.66 -19.07 -23.86
C VAL A 253 -7.55 -17.95 -24.39
N MET A 254 -8.67 -17.71 -23.71
CA MET A 254 -9.71 -16.76 -24.11
C MET A 254 -9.65 -15.44 -23.33
N VAL A 255 -9.09 -15.52 -22.11
CA VAL A 255 -8.79 -14.38 -21.25
C VAL A 255 -7.44 -14.64 -20.58
N ALA A 256 -6.52 -13.68 -20.62
CA ALA A 256 -5.27 -13.71 -19.89
C ALA A 256 -4.98 -12.35 -19.25
N GLY A 257 -4.21 -12.36 -18.16
CA GLY A 257 -3.62 -11.21 -17.51
C GLY A 257 -2.10 -11.21 -17.64
N GLU A 258 -1.52 -10.01 -17.65
CA GLU A 258 -0.10 -9.73 -17.62
C GLU A 258 0.18 -8.84 -16.40
N TYR A 259 0.91 -9.40 -15.44
CA TYR A 259 1.25 -8.73 -14.19
C TYR A 259 2.61 -8.04 -14.28
N TRP A 260 2.61 -6.72 -14.19
CA TRP A 260 3.81 -5.88 -14.10
C TRP A 260 4.18 -5.68 -12.64
N ASN A 261 5.06 -6.53 -12.12
CA ASN A 261 5.42 -6.55 -10.70
C ASN A 261 6.02 -5.23 -10.19
N GLU A 262 6.83 -4.54 -11.00
CA GLU A 262 7.53 -3.30 -10.60
C GLU A 262 6.57 -2.15 -10.27
N THR A 263 5.39 -2.12 -10.88
CA THR A 263 4.37 -1.08 -10.67
C THR A 263 3.08 -1.63 -10.06
N ASN A 264 3.02 -2.94 -9.77
CA ASN A 264 1.80 -3.66 -9.41
C ASN A 264 0.62 -3.35 -10.36
N ASN A 265 0.86 -3.40 -11.68
CA ASN A 265 -0.22 -3.28 -12.66
C ASN A 265 -0.64 -4.65 -13.19
N MET A 266 -1.91 -4.77 -13.56
CA MET A 266 -2.46 -5.95 -14.22
C MET A 266 -3.13 -5.52 -15.52
N ILE A 267 -2.64 -6.00 -16.66
CA ILE A 267 -3.25 -5.80 -17.98
C ILE A 267 -3.95 -7.08 -18.40
N ILE A 268 -5.26 -7.04 -18.57
CA ILE A 268 -6.11 -8.17 -18.95
C ILE A 268 -6.54 -7.99 -20.39
N VAL A 269 -6.38 -9.05 -21.18
CA VAL A 269 -6.86 -9.14 -22.56
C VAL A 269 -7.89 -10.25 -22.64
N SER A 270 -9.03 -9.99 -23.27
CA SER A 270 -10.06 -10.99 -23.53
C SER A 270 -10.62 -10.91 -24.94
N GLY A 271 -10.79 -12.05 -25.61
CA GLY A 271 -11.39 -12.12 -26.94
C GLY A 271 -12.91 -11.87 -26.99
N GLU A 272 -13.50 -11.40 -25.89
CA GLU A 272 -14.92 -11.06 -25.73
C GLU A 272 -15.02 -10.02 -24.59
N SER A 273 -16.07 -9.20 -24.60
CA SER A 273 -16.28 -8.12 -23.64
C SER A 273 -17.01 -8.55 -22.36
N PRO A 274 -16.65 -8.00 -21.17
CA PRO A 274 -17.38 -8.23 -19.93
C PRO A 274 -18.77 -7.58 -19.90
N TYR A 275 -18.97 -6.49 -20.64
CA TYR A 275 -20.24 -5.78 -20.85
C TYR A 275 -20.33 -5.30 -22.31
N GLY A 276 -21.48 -4.84 -22.78
CA GLY A 276 -21.48 -3.97 -23.97
C GLY A 276 -21.21 -4.57 -25.35
N ASP A 277 -21.14 -5.90 -25.51
CA ASP A 277 -21.32 -6.58 -26.80
C ASP A 277 -22.83 -6.87 -27.05
N TYR A 278 -23.16 -7.37 -28.25
CA TYR A 278 -24.39 -8.08 -28.56
C TYR A 278 -24.82 -9.12 -27.52
N GLU A 279 -23.93 -9.93 -26.92
CA GLU A 279 -24.18 -10.88 -25.83
C GLU A 279 -22.90 -11.19 -25.01
N PRO A 280 -22.46 -10.27 -24.11
CA PRO A 280 -21.16 -10.32 -23.43
C PRO A 280 -21.07 -11.38 -22.31
N MET A 281 -19.87 -11.57 -21.77
CA MET A 281 -19.58 -12.57 -20.70
C MET A 281 -20.48 -12.49 -19.46
N TYR A 282 -21.11 -11.34 -19.17
CA TYR A 282 -22.02 -11.19 -18.04
C TYR A 282 -23.32 -12.04 -18.14
N SER A 283 -23.68 -12.55 -19.32
CA SER A 283 -24.93 -13.28 -19.52
C SER A 283 -25.13 -14.45 -18.53
N TRP A 284 -26.31 -14.51 -17.91
CA TRP A 284 -26.67 -15.56 -16.93
C TRP A 284 -27.41 -16.76 -17.54
N GLU A 285 -28.01 -16.58 -18.71
CA GLU A 285 -28.64 -17.64 -19.49
C GLU A 285 -28.69 -17.27 -20.97
N TYR A 286 -28.34 -18.20 -21.87
CA TYR A 286 -28.49 -18.00 -23.32
C TYR A 286 -28.95 -19.29 -24.01
N TYR A 287 -30.02 -19.22 -24.80
CA TYR A 287 -30.68 -20.37 -25.44
C TYR A 287 -30.95 -21.58 -24.51
N ASN A 288 -31.40 -21.34 -23.28
CA ASN A 288 -31.61 -22.32 -22.20
C ASN A 288 -30.33 -22.97 -21.62
N VAL A 289 -29.14 -22.47 -21.98
CA VAL A 289 -27.89 -22.78 -21.27
C VAL A 289 -27.78 -21.82 -20.10
N SER A 290 -27.78 -22.31 -18.86
CA SER A 290 -27.51 -21.49 -17.68
C SER A 290 -26.01 -21.28 -17.52
N LEU A 291 -25.61 -20.05 -17.20
CA LEU A 291 -24.24 -19.57 -17.19
C LEU A 291 -23.92 -18.99 -15.80
N ASP A 292 -22.62 -18.88 -15.48
CA ASP A 292 -22.16 -18.20 -14.24
C ASP A 292 -21.58 -16.80 -14.54
N GLY A 293 -21.94 -16.19 -15.67
CA GLY A 293 -21.47 -14.86 -16.12
C GLY A 293 -21.47 -13.76 -15.04
N PRO A 294 -22.59 -13.48 -14.35
CA PRO A 294 -22.62 -12.45 -13.31
C PRO A 294 -21.71 -12.76 -12.11
N LYS A 295 -21.48 -14.05 -11.86
CA LYS A 295 -20.59 -14.50 -10.78
C LYS A 295 -19.13 -14.34 -11.18
N PHE A 296 -18.77 -14.67 -12.42
CA PHE A 296 -17.44 -14.44 -12.95
C PHE A 296 -17.07 -12.94 -12.95
N ILE A 297 -17.94 -12.07 -13.47
CA ILE A 297 -17.66 -10.62 -13.46
C ILE A 297 -17.54 -10.08 -12.03
N LYS A 298 -18.39 -10.53 -11.09
CA LYS A 298 -18.23 -10.19 -9.67
C LYS A 298 -16.90 -10.67 -9.09
N ASN A 299 -16.50 -11.90 -9.38
CA ASN A 299 -15.22 -12.46 -8.94
C ASN A 299 -14.02 -11.69 -9.51
N MET A 300 -14.08 -11.24 -10.77
CA MET A 300 -13.05 -10.40 -11.39
C MET A 300 -12.92 -9.04 -10.66
N ILE A 301 -14.03 -8.33 -10.40
CA ILE A 301 -13.95 -7.06 -9.65
C ILE A 301 -13.45 -7.28 -8.20
N THR A 302 -13.85 -8.38 -7.54
CA THR A 302 -13.29 -8.75 -6.22
C THR A 302 -11.79 -9.06 -6.27
N TRP A 303 -11.31 -9.66 -7.37
CA TRP A 303 -9.89 -9.88 -7.59
C TRP A 303 -9.14 -8.56 -7.84
N PHE A 304 -9.73 -7.61 -8.57
CA PHE A 304 -9.13 -6.28 -8.80
C PHE A 304 -9.01 -5.48 -7.49
N ASP A 305 -10.02 -5.54 -6.61
CA ASP A 305 -9.95 -4.91 -5.29
C ASP A 305 -8.80 -5.48 -4.45
N TYR A 306 -8.56 -6.80 -4.51
CA TYR A 306 -7.37 -7.39 -3.89
C TYR A 306 -6.08 -6.84 -4.50
N LEU A 307 -5.95 -6.80 -5.83
CA LEU A 307 -4.74 -6.31 -6.51
C LEU A 307 -4.44 -4.83 -6.26
N VAL A 308 -5.47 -3.98 -6.14
CA VAL A 308 -5.32 -2.53 -5.97
C VAL A 308 -5.21 -2.12 -4.50
N ASN A 309 -6.10 -2.62 -3.63
CA ASN A 309 -6.26 -2.10 -2.27
C ASN A 309 -5.63 -2.99 -1.19
N ILE A 310 -5.28 -4.25 -1.51
CA ILE A 310 -4.74 -5.21 -0.52
C ILE A 310 -3.29 -5.56 -0.81
N LEU A 311 -2.99 -6.07 -2.01
CA LEU A 311 -1.64 -6.50 -2.40
C LEU A 311 -0.54 -5.44 -2.17
N PRO A 312 -0.74 -4.13 -2.47
CA PRO A 312 0.27 -3.10 -2.19
C PRO A 312 0.50 -2.84 -0.71
N SER A 313 -0.47 -3.22 0.13
CA SER A 313 -0.40 -3.08 1.58
C SER A 313 0.23 -4.28 2.28
N ILE A 314 0.69 -5.30 1.54
CA ILE A 314 1.39 -6.48 2.08
C ILE A 314 2.90 -6.20 2.12
N PRO A 315 3.47 -5.85 3.30
CA PRO A 315 4.91 -5.68 3.40
C PRO A 315 5.62 -7.03 3.40
N ARG A 316 6.88 -7.03 2.94
CA ARG A 316 7.77 -8.17 3.12
C ARG A 316 8.05 -8.37 4.62
N ILE A 317 7.72 -9.55 5.12
CA ILE A 317 7.93 -9.95 6.53
C ILE A 317 8.88 -11.13 6.65
N THR A 318 9.53 -11.26 7.80
CA THR A 318 10.28 -12.46 8.18
C THR A 318 9.41 -13.35 9.06
N VAL A 319 9.10 -14.56 8.59
CA VAL A 319 8.37 -15.58 9.37
C VAL A 319 9.35 -16.66 9.78
N ALA A 320 9.53 -16.84 11.08
CA ALA A 320 10.24 -17.96 11.67
C ALA A 320 9.26 -19.11 12.01
N VAL A 321 9.68 -20.34 11.70
CA VAL A 321 8.99 -21.57 12.12
C VAL A 321 9.89 -22.38 13.02
N ASP A 322 9.30 -22.96 14.06
CA ASP A 322 9.97 -23.84 15.02
C ASP A 322 9.99 -25.29 14.50
N LEU A 323 11.17 -25.93 14.56
CA LEU A 323 11.40 -27.37 14.43
C LEU A 323 12.30 -27.90 15.58
N ALA A 324 12.66 -27.06 16.55
CA ALA A 324 13.58 -27.40 17.64
C ALA A 324 12.91 -28.25 18.72
N HIS A 325 11.58 -28.18 18.84
CA HIS A 325 10.80 -28.84 19.89
C HIS A 325 10.11 -30.15 19.45
N GLY A 326 10.44 -30.63 18.24
CA GLY A 326 10.06 -31.94 17.70
C GLY A 326 8.90 -31.93 16.71
N GLU A 327 8.54 -30.75 16.20
CA GLU A 327 7.63 -30.56 15.08
C GLU A 327 8.11 -31.31 13.83
N SER A 328 7.17 -31.74 12.98
CA SER A 328 7.49 -32.25 11.64
C SER A 328 7.71 -31.09 10.65
N ASP A 329 8.46 -31.34 9.57
CA ASP A 329 8.55 -30.45 8.42
C ASP A 329 7.40 -30.65 7.40
N LYS A 330 6.39 -31.46 7.72
CA LYS A 330 5.31 -31.82 6.81
C LYS A 330 4.60 -30.57 6.26
N TYR A 331 4.59 -30.49 4.93
CA TYR A 331 4.11 -29.38 4.09
C TYR A 331 4.88 -28.06 4.19
N LEU A 332 5.88 -27.92 5.07
CA LEU A 332 6.59 -26.65 5.26
C LEU A 332 7.24 -26.13 3.97
N SER A 333 7.84 -27.01 3.17
CA SER A 333 8.40 -26.65 1.86
C SER A 333 7.35 -26.14 0.85
N TYR A 334 6.10 -26.62 0.93
CA TYR A 334 4.98 -26.11 0.12
C TYR A 334 4.46 -24.77 0.63
N ILE A 335 4.41 -24.58 1.96
CA ILE A 335 4.06 -23.29 2.58
C ILE A 335 5.05 -22.22 2.14
N MET A 336 6.35 -22.48 2.35
CA MET A 336 7.45 -21.57 2.01
C MET A 336 7.49 -21.26 0.50
N GLY A 337 7.27 -22.27 -0.35
CA GLY A 337 7.30 -22.10 -1.81
C GLY A 337 6.09 -21.35 -2.39
N ASN A 338 4.93 -21.39 -1.73
CA ASN A 338 3.70 -20.73 -2.21
C ASN A 338 3.50 -19.33 -1.62
N ILE A 339 4.00 -19.03 -0.42
CA ILE A 339 3.88 -17.72 0.23
C ILE A 339 5.19 -16.94 0.04
N THR A 340 5.36 -16.37 -1.15
CA THR A 340 6.65 -15.85 -1.66
C THR A 340 6.99 -14.41 -1.27
N PHE A 341 6.04 -13.64 -0.73
CA PHE A 341 6.29 -12.30 -0.17
C PHE A 341 7.01 -12.34 1.18
N VAL A 342 7.29 -13.53 1.71
CA VAL A 342 7.86 -13.78 3.03
C VAL A 342 9.32 -14.19 2.94
N ASN A 343 10.15 -13.66 3.85
CA ASN A 343 11.45 -14.21 4.18
C ASN A 343 11.26 -15.33 5.19
N TRP A 344 11.30 -16.58 4.74
CA TRP A 344 11.13 -17.73 5.63
C TRP A 344 12.44 -18.06 6.35
N LYS A 345 12.34 -18.24 7.67
CA LYS A 345 13.40 -18.73 8.54
C LYS A 345 12.94 -20.02 9.22
N ILE A 346 13.82 -21.01 9.29
CA ILE A 346 13.61 -22.24 10.07
C ILE A 346 14.52 -22.14 11.29
N ILE A 347 13.98 -22.45 12.47
CA ILE A 347 14.71 -22.56 13.72
C ILE A 347 14.68 -24.03 14.13
N ASP A 348 15.81 -24.74 13.94
CA ASP A 348 15.99 -26.16 14.28
C ASP A 348 16.90 -26.39 15.50
N THR A 349 17.17 -25.31 16.24
CA THR A 349 17.93 -25.27 17.50
C THR A 349 17.25 -24.32 18.48
N ALA A 350 17.74 -24.24 19.72
CA ALA A 350 17.08 -23.45 20.78
C ALA A 350 16.77 -22.00 20.35
N ILE A 351 15.57 -21.52 20.70
CA ILE A 351 15.07 -20.19 20.32
C ILE A 351 15.80 -19.10 21.12
N THR A 352 16.84 -18.51 20.53
CA THR A 352 17.63 -17.43 21.16
C THR A 352 17.27 -16.04 20.63
N PRO A 353 17.68 -14.94 21.30
CA PRO A 353 17.53 -13.59 20.77
C PRO A 353 18.20 -13.37 19.42
N ASP A 354 19.32 -14.04 19.15
CA ASP A 354 20.00 -14.01 17.84
C ASP A 354 19.15 -14.73 16.78
N GLU A 355 18.46 -15.82 17.15
CA GLU A 355 17.53 -16.50 16.24
C GLU A 355 16.26 -15.69 15.96
N LEU A 356 15.79 -14.88 16.91
CA LEU A 356 14.64 -13.99 16.75
C LEU A 356 14.99 -12.61 16.14
N ASN A 357 16.27 -12.34 15.88
CA ASN A 357 16.69 -11.07 15.28
C ASN A 357 16.13 -10.92 13.86
N GLY A 358 15.47 -9.78 13.58
CA GLY A 358 14.80 -9.51 12.31
C GLY A 358 13.54 -10.35 12.03
N VAL A 359 13.07 -11.15 12.99
CA VAL A 359 11.82 -11.93 12.89
C VAL A 359 10.61 -11.04 13.20
N ASP A 360 9.58 -11.11 12.35
CA ASP A 360 8.31 -10.40 12.51
C ASP A 360 7.21 -11.33 13.04
N VAL A 361 7.20 -12.57 12.57
CA VAL A 361 6.25 -13.62 12.99
C VAL A 361 7.01 -14.84 13.48
N LEU A 362 6.63 -15.39 14.62
CA LEU A 362 7.08 -16.70 15.10
C LEU A 362 5.89 -17.67 15.11
N ILE A 363 6.05 -18.84 14.52
CA ILE A 363 5.06 -19.91 14.56
C ILE A 363 5.70 -21.11 15.26
N ILE A 364 5.18 -21.41 16.45
CA ILE A 364 5.46 -22.63 17.20
C ILE A 364 4.36 -23.61 16.82
N GLY A 365 4.73 -24.69 16.14
CA GLY A 365 3.82 -25.66 15.55
C GLY A 365 3.18 -26.57 16.60
N GLN A 366 3.67 -27.79 16.73
CA GLN A 366 3.20 -28.77 17.71
C GLN A 366 4.39 -29.20 18.57
N PRO A 367 4.81 -28.38 19.55
CA PRO A 367 6.01 -28.65 20.34
C PRO A 367 5.79 -29.92 21.17
N THR A 368 6.52 -30.98 20.83
CA THR A 368 6.45 -32.27 21.54
C THR A 368 7.31 -32.30 22.81
N SER A 369 8.00 -31.20 23.09
CA SER A 369 8.87 -31.01 24.25
C SER A 369 8.75 -29.57 24.78
N ALA A 370 9.03 -29.39 26.07
CA ALA A 370 8.89 -28.09 26.72
C ALA A 370 10.03 -27.14 26.34
N LEU A 371 9.68 -25.89 26.03
CA LEU A 371 10.62 -24.79 25.84
C LEU A 371 11.37 -24.50 27.15
N SER A 372 12.65 -24.16 27.06
CA SER A 372 13.43 -23.76 28.24
C SER A 372 13.06 -22.35 28.73
N PRO A 373 13.34 -22.00 30.01
CA PRO A 373 13.10 -20.66 30.53
C PRO A 373 13.84 -19.55 29.77
N ASP A 374 15.01 -19.85 29.20
CA ASP A 374 15.80 -18.88 28.42
C ASP A 374 15.11 -18.59 27.07
N GLU A 375 14.51 -19.61 26.43
CA GLU A 375 13.75 -19.48 25.18
C GLU A 375 12.43 -18.74 25.38
N MET A 376 11.69 -19.07 26.44
CA MET A 376 10.48 -18.33 26.82
C MET A 376 10.80 -16.85 27.12
N THR A 377 11.98 -16.58 27.71
CA THR A 377 12.47 -15.21 27.93
C THR A 377 12.80 -14.52 26.60
N ALA A 378 13.50 -15.20 25.68
CA ALA A 378 13.80 -14.66 24.36
C ALA A 378 12.54 -14.29 23.56
N ILE A 379 11.51 -15.16 23.57
CA ILE A 379 10.21 -14.89 22.94
C ILE A 379 9.52 -13.69 23.61
N LYS A 380 9.58 -13.59 24.94
CA LYS A 380 8.98 -12.48 25.69
C LYS A 380 9.64 -11.14 25.38
N ASP A 381 10.97 -11.10 25.36
CA ASP A 381 11.73 -9.89 25.03
C ASP A 381 11.55 -9.50 23.56
N TRP A 382 11.44 -10.48 22.64
CA TRP A 382 11.08 -10.25 21.25
C TRP A 382 9.67 -9.66 21.10
N LEU A 383 8.65 -10.19 21.80
CA LEU A 383 7.31 -9.58 21.83
C LEU A 383 7.33 -8.16 22.44
N ALA A 384 8.21 -7.89 23.40
CA ALA A 384 8.35 -6.56 24.00
C ALA A 384 8.90 -5.50 23.02
N THR A 385 9.47 -5.90 21.88
CA THR A 385 9.81 -4.95 20.79
C THR A 385 8.59 -4.42 20.04
N GLY A 386 7.41 -5.05 20.22
CA GLY A 386 6.17 -4.70 19.56
C GLY A 386 6.13 -5.08 18.08
N ASN A 387 4.98 -4.88 17.43
CA ASN A 387 4.78 -5.13 16.00
C ASN A 387 5.07 -6.60 15.61
N LYS A 388 4.66 -7.58 16.45
CA LYS A 388 4.91 -9.02 16.26
C LYS A 388 3.64 -9.87 16.18
N ALA A 389 3.70 -10.99 15.47
CA ALA A 389 2.69 -12.05 15.60
C ALA A 389 3.32 -13.35 16.12
N LEU A 390 2.80 -13.89 17.22
CA LEU A 390 3.12 -15.22 17.72
C LEU A 390 1.94 -16.14 17.42
N TRP A 391 2.18 -17.29 16.78
CA TRP A 391 1.20 -18.36 16.68
C TRP A 391 1.72 -19.57 17.45
N VAL A 392 1.03 -19.92 18.55
CA VAL A 392 1.27 -21.13 19.34
C VAL A 392 0.18 -22.14 19.01
N ALA A 393 0.52 -23.25 18.38
CA ALA A 393 -0.42 -24.32 18.09
C ALA A 393 -0.21 -25.53 19.01
N GLY A 394 -1.15 -26.47 19.00
CA GLY A 394 -1.07 -27.69 19.80
C GLY A 394 -1.81 -28.87 19.16
N ASP A 395 -2.18 -29.82 20.02
CA ASP A 395 -2.83 -31.09 19.70
C ASP A 395 -3.77 -31.44 20.86
N SER A 396 -4.72 -32.34 20.63
CA SER A 396 -5.58 -32.94 21.65
C SER A 396 -4.83 -33.62 22.79
N ASP A 397 -5.56 -33.97 23.86
CA ASP A 397 -5.07 -34.82 24.94
C ASP A 397 -4.78 -36.29 24.54
N TYR A 398 -4.83 -36.65 23.25
CA TYR A 398 -4.57 -38.02 22.81
C TYR A 398 -3.06 -38.32 22.64
N GLY A 399 -2.64 -39.53 23.00
CA GLY A 399 -1.29 -40.02 22.73
C GLY A 399 -0.19 -39.20 23.44
N GLY A 400 0.53 -38.40 22.66
CA GLY A 400 1.58 -37.50 23.16
C GLY A 400 1.10 -36.08 23.44
N GLY A 401 -0.05 -35.67 22.93
CA GLY A 401 -0.50 -34.28 22.96
C GLY A 401 -0.65 -33.63 24.36
N PRO A 402 -0.84 -34.34 25.49
CA PRO A 402 -0.76 -33.71 26.81
C PRO A 402 0.58 -33.01 27.11
N SER A 403 1.71 -33.45 26.51
CA SER A 403 2.97 -32.70 26.64
C SER A 403 2.99 -31.44 25.77
N THR A 404 2.32 -31.46 24.62
CA THR A 404 2.14 -30.30 23.74
C THR A 404 1.22 -29.27 24.39
N GLN A 405 0.05 -29.68 24.89
CA GLN A 405 -0.87 -28.83 25.65
C GLN A 405 -0.16 -28.14 26.83
N GLN A 406 0.65 -28.89 27.57
CA GLN A 406 1.46 -28.35 28.68
C GLN A 406 2.49 -27.33 28.18
N ALA A 407 3.31 -27.66 27.18
CA ALA A 407 4.34 -26.74 26.66
C ALA A 407 3.74 -25.42 26.14
N CYS A 408 2.62 -25.48 25.43
CA CYS A 408 1.94 -24.31 24.89
C CYS A 408 1.28 -23.48 25.98
N ASN A 409 0.60 -24.10 26.94
CA ASN A 409 -0.04 -23.39 28.05
C ASN A 409 1.00 -22.77 29.03
N ASP A 410 2.14 -23.43 29.27
CA ASP A 410 3.25 -22.89 30.06
C ASP A 410 3.86 -21.64 29.41
N LEU A 411 4.09 -21.67 28.09
CA LEU A 411 4.56 -20.49 27.34
C LEU A 411 3.53 -19.35 27.41
N LEU A 412 2.25 -19.63 27.12
CA LEU A 412 1.18 -18.63 27.11
C LEU A 412 0.98 -17.99 28.50
N GLU A 413 1.16 -18.77 29.59
CA GLU A 413 1.17 -18.25 30.95
C GLU A 413 2.41 -17.41 31.25
N PHE A 414 3.61 -17.86 30.87
CA PHE A 414 4.85 -17.10 31.05
C PHE A 414 4.81 -15.73 30.34
N LEU A 415 4.22 -15.69 29.15
CA LEU A 415 4.03 -14.46 28.37
C LEU A 415 2.95 -13.53 28.96
N GLY A 416 2.00 -14.07 29.72
CA GLY A 416 0.87 -13.33 30.26
C GLY A 416 -0.32 -13.20 29.31
N ALA A 417 -0.39 -14.04 28.26
CA ALA A 417 -1.56 -14.14 27.40
C ALA A 417 -2.76 -14.71 28.17
N LYS A 418 -3.98 -14.44 27.69
CA LYS A 418 -5.24 -14.95 28.24
C LYS A 418 -5.72 -16.22 27.54
N LEU A 419 -5.41 -16.40 26.26
CA LEU A 419 -5.76 -17.62 25.53
C LEU A 419 -5.00 -18.85 26.04
N ARG A 420 -5.67 -20.00 26.09
CA ARG A 420 -5.10 -21.31 26.43
C ARG A 420 -5.71 -22.40 25.54
N LEU A 421 -4.98 -23.49 25.39
CA LEU A 421 -5.56 -24.76 24.99
C LEU A 421 -6.36 -25.34 26.16
N GLU A 422 -7.48 -25.97 25.84
CA GLU A 422 -8.19 -26.86 26.78
C GLU A 422 -7.30 -28.08 27.11
N LEU A 423 -7.78 -29.00 27.94
CA LEU A 423 -7.08 -30.24 28.29
C LEU A 423 -7.97 -31.42 27.88
N ALA A 424 -8.28 -31.49 26.58
CA ALA A 424 -9.26 -32.42 26.00
C ALA A 424 -9.00 -32.70 24.50
N ALA A 425 -9.97 -33.35 23.85
CA ALA A 425 -10.06 -33.46 22.40
C ALA A 425 -11.43 -32.97 21.89
N VAL A 426 -11.47 -32.33 20.72
CA VAL A 426 -12.70 -32.00 20.00
C VAL A 426 -12.94 -33.05 18.90
N TYR A 427 -14.14 -33.62 18.89
CA TYR A 427 -14.57 -34.67 17.97
C TYR A 427 -15.88 -34.28 17.27
N ASP A 428 -16.12 -34.73 16.03
CA ASP A 428 -17.39 -34.54 15.31
C ASP A 428 -17.72 -35.75 14.44
N ASP A 429 -18.82 -36.46 14.75
CA ASP A 429 -19.24 -37.67 14.02
C ASP A 429 -19.80 -37.39 12.60
N ILE A 430 -20.12 -36.14 12.28
CA ILE A 430 -20.83 -35.72 11.05
C ILE A 430 -19.90 -34.94 10.11
N HIS A 431 -19.22 -33.92 10.63
CA HIS A 431 -18.33 -33.03 9.87
C HIS A 431 -16.88 -33.47 10.05
N ASN A 432 -16.52 -34.61 9.45
CA ASN A 432 -15.17 -35.16 9.52
C ASN A 432 -14.66 -35.75 8.21
N ALA A 433 -13.34 -35.86 8.09
CA ALA A 433 -12.66 -36.63 7.05
C ALA A 433 -12.58 -38.12 7.44
N LYS A 434 -13.70 -38.85 7.29
CA LYS A 434 -13.83 -40.32 7.46
C LYS A 434 -13.75 -40.88 8.91
N ALA A 435 -13.27 -40.13 9.89
CA ALA A 435 -13.30 -40.53 11.30
C ALA A 435 -13.47 -39.32 12.22
N PHE A 436 -14.17 -39.48 13.35
CA PHE A 436 -14.66 -38.40 14.22
C PHE A 436 -13.59 -37.40 14.74
N TYR A 437 -12.33 -37.85 14.87
CA TYR A 437 -11.21 -37.00 15.30
C TYR A 437 -10.63 -36.13 14.18
N ARG A 438 -11.07 -36.30 12.93
CA ARG A 438 -10.56 -35.57 11.75
C ARG A 438 -11.52 -34.45 11.40
N VAL A 439 -11.65 -33.53 12.34
CA VAL A 439 -12.72 -32.52 12.37
C VAL A 439 -12.56 -31.57 11.19
N LEU A 440 -13.65 -31.35 10.46
CA LEU A 440 -13.76 -30.32 9.44
C LEU A 440 -14.28 -29.05 10.12
N THR A 441 -13.57 -27.95 9.97
CA THR A 441 -13.88 -26.69 10.67
C THR A 441 -14.15 -25.55 9.70
N ARG A 442 -14.75 -24.47 10.22
CA ARG A 442 -15.22 -23.31 9.45
C ARG A 442 -14.39 -22.09 9.83
N VAL A 443 -13.78 -21.44 8.84
CA VAL A 443 -13.11 -20.15 9.01
C VAL A 443 -14.20 -19.06 9.02
N ILE A 444 -14.53 -18.56 10.21
CA ILE A 444 -15.56 -17.53 10.43
C ILE A 444 -14.99 -16.55 11.47
N PRO A 445 -14.12 -15.62 11.04
CA PRO A 445 -13.50 -14.66 11.94
C PRO A 445 -14.53 -13.67 12.49
N ASP A 446 -14.36 -13.28 13.76
CA ASP A 446 -15.01 -12.09 14.30
C ASP A 446 -14.66 -10.87 13.42
N ASN A 447 -15.66 -10.07 13.08
CA ASN A 447 -15.49 -8.91 12.21
C ASN A 447 -14.88 -7.74 13.00
N VAL A 448 -13.57 -7.53 12.85
CA VAL A 448 -12.78 -6.48 13.49
C VAL A 448 -12.14 -5.68 12.36
N THR A 449 -12.86 -4.67 11.87
CA THR A 449 -12.53 -3.91 10.66
C THR A 449 -11.18 -3.21 10.76
N GLU A 450 -10.85 -2.69 11.94
CA GLU A 450 -9.57 -2.05 12.24
C GLU A 450 -8.36 -2.99 12.08
N LEU A 451 -8.57 -4.30 12.20
CA LEU A 451 -7.54 -5.34 12.00
C LEU A 451 -7.73 -6.13 10.70
N LYS A 452 -8.63 -5.73 9.79
CA LYS A 452 -8.89 -6.40 8.49
C LYS A 452 -9.08 -7.93 8.60
N THR A 453 -9.85 -8.39 9.59
CA THR A 453 -10.03 -9.84 9.82
C THR A 453 -10.80 -10.57 8.72
N ASP A 454 -11.46 -9.83 7.83
CA ASP A 454 -12.10 -10.33 6.62
C ASP A 454 -11.11 -11.05 5.67
N ILE A 455 -9.85 -10.60 5.64
CA ILE A 455 -8.74 -11.24 4.91
C ILE A 455 -8.59 -12.71 5.30
N ILE A 456 -8.82 -13.07 6.57
CA ILE A 456 -8.63 -14.45 7.07
C ILE A 456 -9.58 -15.44 6.36
N SER A 457 -10.81 -15.00 6.07
CA SER A 457 -11.84 -15.81 5.39
C SER A 457 -11.88 -15.64 3.86
N MET A 458 -11.06 -14.76 3.31
CA MET A 458 -11.07 -14.40 1.88
C MET A 458 -10.82 -15.62 0.98
N GLY A 459 -11.74 -15.91 0.06
CA GLY A 459 -11.65 -17.04 -0.87
C GLY A 459 -11.84 -18.44 -0.25
N ILE A 460 -12.16 -18.52 1.05
CA ILE A 460 -12.49 -19.78 1.72
C ILE A 460 -13.93 -20.19 1.36
N THR A 461 -14.06 -21.40 0.81
CA THR A 461 -15.31 -21.98 0.27
C THR A 461 -15.54 -23.43 0.74
N LYS A 462 -14.48 -24.08 1.20
CA LYS A 462 -14.41 -25.43 1.74
C LYS A 462 -13.98 -25.36 3.21
N PRO A 463 -14.24 -26.40 4.02
CA PRO A 463 -13.67 -26.47 5.36
C PRO A 463 -12.13 -26.56 5.32
N ILE A 464 -11.51 -26.30 6.46
CA ILE A 464 -10.13 -26.77 6.74
C ILE A 464 -10.20 -28.04 7.60
N LEU A 465 -9.14 -28.84 7.58
CA LEU A 465 -9.00 -30.02 8.43
C LEU A 465 -8.29 -29.63 9.71
N MET A 466 -8.71 -30.22 10.83
CA MET A 466 -7.89 -30.33 12.04
C MET A 466 -7.94 -31.81 12.51
N HIS A 467 -6.79 -32.41 12.83
CA HIS A 467 -6.58 -33.85 12.93
C HIS A 467 -6.22 -34.31 14.37
N GLY A 468 -7.25 -34.48 15.19
CA GLY A 468 -7.13 -34.63 16.64
C GLY A 468 -7.06 -33.27 17.33
N PRO A 469 -7.94 -32.30 17.02
CA PRO A 469 -7.77 -30.97 17.55
C PRO A 469 -8.23 -30.83 19.00
N ASP A 470 -7.73 -29.79 19.63
CA ASP A 470 -8.23 -29.25 20.88
C ASP A 470 -9.15 -28.02 20.68
N ALA A 471 -9.82 -27.59 21.74
CA ALA A 471 -10.53 -26.32 21.81
C ALA A 471 -9.64 -25.22 22.39
N VAL A 472 -9.90 -23.98 22.00
CA VAL A 472 -9.30 -22.79 22.62
C VAL A 472 -10.24 -22.25 23.69
N ILE A 473 -9.69 -21.95 24.86
CA ILE A 473 -10.36 -21.33 26.01
C ILE A 473 -9.59 -20.06 26.44
N TRP A 474 -10.06 -19.35 27.46
CA TRP A 474 -9.31 -18.23 28.03
C TRP A 474 -9.34 -18.19 29.55
N VAL A 475 -8.34 -17.53 30.15
CA VAL A 475 -8.19 -17.35 31.61
C VAL A 475 -8.30 -15.87 32.00
N ASP A 476 -9.02 -15.57 33.08
CA ASP A 476 -9.16 -14.21 33.61
C ASP A 476 -8.02 -13.81 34.58
N GLU A 477 -8.01 -12.53 34.97
CA GLU A 477 -7.04 -11.96 35.91
C GLU A 477 -7.09 -12.57 37.32
N SER A 478 -8.12 -13.38 37.63
CA SER A 478 -8.27 -14.13 38.89
C SER A 478 -7.89 -15.61 38.75
N GLY A 479 -7.47 -16.07 37.56
CA GLY A 479 -7.11 -17.45 37.29
C GLY A 479 -8.30 -18.39 37.02
N ASN A 480 -9.50 -17.87 36.72
CA ASN A 480 -10.63 -18.71 36.31
C ASN A 480 -10.63 -18.91 34.79
N TYR A 481 -10.98 -20.13 34.35
CA TYR A 481 -11.11 -20.48 32.93
C TYR A 481 -12.54 -20.26 32.43
N HIS A 482 -12.66 -19.83 31.17
CA HIS A 482 -13.90 -19.33 30.57
C HIS A 482 -14.08 -19.81 29.12
N ASP A 483 -15.34 -19.83 28.66
CA ASP A 483 -15.76 -20.29 27.33
C ASP A 483 -15.83 -19.11 26.32
N PRO A 484 -14.93 -19.02 25.31
CA PRO A 484 -14.96 -17.94 24.31
C PRO A 484 -16.11 -18.04 23.30
N VAL A 485 -16.88 -19.13 23.27
CA VAL A 485 -18.12 -19.19 22.46
C VAL A 485 -19.14 -18.18 22.97
N ASN A 486 -19.26 -18.08 24.30
CA ASN A 486 -20.29 -17.30 24.99
C ASN A 486 -19.74 -16.05 25.70
N GLU A 487 -18.45 -16.03 26.04
CA GLU A 487 -17.80 -14.96 26.79
C GLU A 487 -16.73 -14.24 25.94
N THR A 488 -16.32 -13.05 26.38
CA THR A 488 -15.40 -12.18 25.63
C THR A 488 -14.55 -11.33 26.55
N PHE A 489 -13.36 -10.96 26.09
CA PHE A 489 -12.47 -10.00 26.75
C PHE A 489 -11.88 -9.04 25.69
N PRO A 490 -11.42 -7.83 26.09
CA PRO A 490 -10.83 -6.88 25.15
C PRO A 490 -9.62 -7.48 24.42
N GLY A 491 -9.65 -7.45 23.08
CA GLY A 491 -8.61 -8.03 22.23
C GLY A 491 -8.89 -9.46 21.73
N LEU A 492 -9.94 -10.14 22.20
CA LEU A 492 -10.31 -11.47 21.68
C LEU A 492 -10.85 -11.39 20.23
N ILE A 493 -10.31 -12.24 19.36
CA ILE A 493 -10.76 -12.46 17.98
C ILE A 493 -10.90 -13.97 17.76
N ARG A 494 -12.11 -14.47 17.55
CA ARG A 494 -12.34 -15.90 17.28
C ARG A 494 -12.29 -16.12 15.78
N ILE A 495 -11.54 -17.12 15.30
CA ILE A 495 -11.15 -17.24 13.89
C ILE A 495 -11.76 -18.49 13.24
N VAL A 496 -11.56 -19.66 13.86
CA VAL A 496 -12.02 -20.94 13.34
C VAL A 496 -12.95 -21.59 14.34
N TRP A 497 -14.04 -22.18 13.84
CA TRP A 497 -15.09 -22.79 14.64
C TRP A 497 -15.35 -24.23 14.19
N SER A 498 -15.64 -25.13 15.12
CA SER A 498 -16.22 -26.43 14.80
C SER A 498 -17.61 -26.25 14.15
N TYR A 499 -18.22 -27.34 13.67
CA TYR A 499 -19.66 -27.35 13.45
C TYR A 499 -20.41 -27.52 14.77
N ASN A 500 -21.73 -27.28 14.76
CA ASN A 500 -22.60 -27.41 15.93
C ASN A 500 -22.98 -28.87 16.26
N THR A 501 -22.17 -29.82 15.79
CA THR A 501 -22.30 -31.27 15.94
C THR A 501 -21.10 -31.87 16.67
N ALA A 502 -20.17 -31.01 17.09
CA ALA A 502 -18.97 -31.41 17.80
C ALA A 502 -19.26 -31.76 19.26
N TYR A 503 -18.34 -32.49 19.87
CA TYR A 503 -18.36 -32.88 21.28
C TYR A 503 -16.94 -33.08 21.81
N ILE A 504 -16.80 -33.14 23.13
CA ILE A 504 -15.51 -33.30 23.82
C ILE A 504 -15.21 -34.77 24.15
N GLY A 505 -13.97 -35.18 23.89
CA GLY A 505 -13.34 -36.38 24.43
C GLY A 505 -12.37 -36.05 25.56
N ASP A 506 -12.28 -36.96 26.52
CA ASP A 506 -11.29 -36.99 27.61
C ASP A 506 -10.61 -38.36 27.50
N ASN A 507 -9.38 -38.35 27.00
CA ASN A 507 -8.57 -39.50 26.61
C ASN A 507 -7.42 -39.75 27.61
N ASN A 508 -6.75 -38.69 28.09
CA ASN A 508 -5.65 -38.77 29.05
C ASN A 508 -5.69 -37.62 30.07
N PRO A 509 -5.21 -37.83 31.30
CA PRO A 509 -5.12 -36.76 32.30
C PRO A 509 -4.12 -35.67 31.88
N PRO A 510 -4.30 -34.42 32.34
CA PRO A 510 -5.32 -33.94 33.31
C PRO A 510 -6.74 -33.81 32.72
N THR A 511 -7.74 -33.65 33.60
CA THR A 511 -9.14 -33.48 33.17
C THR A 511 -9.40 -32.11 32.55
N PRO A 512 -10.38 -31.97 31.64
CA PRO A 512 -10.75 -30.69 31.03
C PRO A 512 -11.07 -29.57 32.04
N LEU A 513 -10.64 -28.36 31.71
CA LEU A 513 -10.72 -27.12 32.48
C LEU A 513 -12.10 -26.46 32.41
N VAL A 514 -12.69 -26.39 31.21
CA VAL A 514 -13.98 -25.72 30.96
C VAL A 514 -15.04 -26.74 30.53
N TYR A 515 -14.77 -27.49 29.46
CA TYR A 515 -15.80 -28.30 28.80
C TYR A 515 -15.92 -29.71 29.37
N ASN A 516 -16.57 -29.83 30.53
CA ASN A 516 -16.77 -31.12 31.21
C ASN A 516 -17.49 -32.16 30.30
N PRO A 517 -16.90 -33.36 30.05
CA PRO A 517 -17.47 -34.38 29.16
C PRO A 517 -18.87 -34.89 29.55
N LEU A 518 -19.31 -34.72 30.80
CA LEU A 518 -20.68 -35.06 31.22
C LEU A 518 -21.75 -34.18 30.57
N PHE A 519 -21.38 -32.97 30.11
CA PHE A 519 -22.29 -31.99 29.50
C PHE A 519 -21.92 -31.67 28.04
N TYR A 520 -20.66 -31.87 27.67
CA TYR A 520 -20.12 -31.58 26.33
C TYR A 520 -19.69 -32.81 25.53
N GLY A 521 -19.72 -34.01 26.10
CA GLY A 521 -19.27 -35.26 25.46
C GLY A 521 -20.28 -35.89 24.50
N GLN A 522 -19.92 -37.05 23.92
CA GLN A 522 -20.72 -37.69 22.87
C GLN A 522 -22.17 -37.96 23.31
N GLY A 523 -23.14 -37.53 22.50
CA GLY A 523 -24.57 -37.74 22.75
C GLY A 523 -25.20 -36.81 23.78
N THR A 524 -24.47 -35.81 24.32
CA THR A 524 -25.02 -34.82 25.27
C THR A 524 -25.82 -33.70 24.60
N GLY A 525 -25.57 -33.40 23.32
CA GLY A 525 -26.27 -32.35 22.58
C GLY A 525 -25.52 -31.89 21.33
N ASN A 526 -25.91 -30.70 20.86
CA ASN A 526 -25.25 -29.98 19.77
C ASN A 526 -24.33 -28.91 20.38
N HIS A 527 -23.02 -29.06 20.24
CA HIS A 527 -22.04 -28.09 20.74
C HIS A 527 -21.18 -27.53 19.61
N THR A 528 -20.64 -26.34 19.82
CA THR A 528 -19.68 -25.70 18.92
C THR A 528 -18.53 -25.17 19.77
N PHE A 529 -17.31 -25.24 19.26
CA PHE A 529 -16.11 -24.78 19.96
C PHE A 529 -15.32 -23.80 19.09
N VAL A 530 -14.57 -22.91 19.74
CA VAL A 530 -13.55 -22.09 19.09
C VAL A 530 -12.29 -22.94 18.97
N MET A 531 -11.78 -23.08 17.76
CA MET A 531 -10.68 -23.98 17.40
C MET A 531 -9.37 -23.23 17.14
N VAL A 532 -9.50 -21.97 16.71
CA VAL A 532 -8.41 -20.99 16.55
C VAL A 532 -8.94 -19.65 17.02
N ALA A 533 -8.20 -18.96 17.89
CA ALA A 533 -8.47 -17.60 18.31
C ALA A 533 -7.18 -16.78 18.35
N ALA A 534 -7.31 -15.46 18.31
CA ALA A 534 -6.23 -14.51 18.54
C ALA A 534 -6.57 -13.57 19.69
N GLU A 535 -5.52 -13.08 20.34
CA GLU A 535 -5.53 -12.02 21.32
C GLU A 535 -4.68 -10.86 20.78
N TYR A 536 -5.30 -9.69 20.62
CA TYR A 536 -4.64 -8.48 20.14
C TYR A 536 -4.20 -7.58 21.31
N TRP A 537 -2.88 -7.43 21.47
CA TRP A 537 -2.26 -6.54 22.45
C TRP A 537 -2.04 -5.16 21.84
N ASN A 538 -3.08 -4.33 21.91
CA ASN A 538 -3.10 -3.01 21.28
C ASN A 538 -1.98 -2.05 21.73
N GLU A 539 -1.45 -2.18 22.94
CA GLU A 539 -0.38 -1.30 23.44
C GLU A 539 0.98 -1.53 22.75
N SER A 540 1.25 -2.76 22.32
CA SER A 540 2.48 -3.15 21.60
C SER A 540 2.25 -3.50 20.14
N ASN A 541 1.01 -3.44 19.64
CA ASN A 541 0.60 -3.95 18.33
C ASN A 541 1.04 -5.41 18.09
N ASN A 542 0.83 -6.29 19.09
CA ASN A 542 1.10 -7.72 18.94
C ASN A 542 -0.17 -8.53 18.75
N ILE A 543 -0.06 -9.62 17.98
CA ILE A 543 -1.13 -10.61 17.76
C ILE A 543 -0.66 -11.96 18.29
N ILE A 544 -1.35 -12.51 19.30
CA ILE A 544 -1.07 -13.85 19.85
C ILE A 544 -2.17 -14.81 19.39
N VAL A 545 -1.87 -15.71 18.46
CA VAL A 545 -2.79 -16.74 17.97
C VAL A 545 -2.57 -18.05 18.72
N VAL A 546 -3.67 -18.68 19.13
CA VAL A 546 -3.70 -20.02 19.71
C VAL A 546 -4.59 -20.92 18.87
N SER A 547 -4.14 -22.13 18.55
CA SER A 547 -4.93 -23.14 17.83
C SER A 547 -4.75 -24.53 18.39
N GLY A 548 -5.85 -25.28 18.49
CA GLY A 548 -5.83 -26.68 18.92
C GLY A 548 -5.30 -27.67 17.88
N GLU A 549 -4.71 -27.19 16.79
CA GLU A 549 -4.05 -27.96 15.72
C GLU A 549 -2.93 -27.11 15.13
N SER A 550 -1.92 -27.74 14.53
CA SER A 550 -0.79 -27.06 13.93
C SER A 550 -1.02 -26.59 12.48
N PRO A 551 -0.52 -25.39 12.08
CA PRO A 551 -0.55 -24.94 10.69
C PRO A 551 0.38 -25.74 9.77
N TYR A 552 1.45 -26.33 10.32
CA TYR A 552 2.40 -27.23 9.64
C TYR A 552 2.88 -28.29 10.64
N GLY A 553 3.50 -29.37 10.19
CA GLY A 553 4.29 -30.19 11.11
C GLY A 553 3.58 -31.08 12.13
N ASP A 554 2.26 -31.28 12.01
CA ASP A 554 1.59 -32.49 12.54
C ASP A 554 1.75 -33.67 11.55
N TYR A 555 1.30 -34.85 11.97
CA TYR A 555 0.92 -35.96 11.11
C TYR A 555 0.00 -35.54 9.94
N GLU A 556 -0.99 -34.67 10.12
CA GLU A 556 -1.87 -34.11 9.06
C GLU A 556 -2.41 -32.70 9.38
N PRO A 557 -1.58 -31.65 9.26
CA PRO A 557 -1.85 -30.30 9.78
C PRO A 557 -2.88 -29.51 8.93
N MET A 558 -3.27 -28.32 9.41
CA MET A 558 -4.27 -27.45 8.77
C MET A 558 -3.96 -27.05 7.33
N TYR A 559 -2.70 -27.09 6.87
CA TYR A 559 -2.33 -26.81 5.48
C TYR A 559 -2.91 -27.81 4.46
N SER A 560 -3.39 -28.97 4.90
CA SER A 560 -3.92 -30.04 4.03
C SER A 560 -4.92 -29.52 3.00
N TRP A 561 -4.70 -29.82 1.70
CA TRP A 561 -5.59 -29.44 0.59
C TRP A 561 -6.63 -30.51 0.23
N GLU A 562 -6.37 -31.77 0.61
CA GLU A 562 -7.33 -32.88 0.50
C GLU A 562 -7.00 -33.94 1.54
N TYR A 563 -8.02 -34.52 2.18
CA TYR A 563 -7.85 -35.70 3.03
C TYR A 563 -9.04 -36.66 2.92
N TYR A 564 -8.77 -37.95 2.67
CA TYR A 564 -9.78 -38.99 2.42
C TYR A 564 -10.90 -38.61 1.42
N ASN A 565 -10.54 -38.00 0.29
CA ASN A 565 -11.45 -37.47 -0.76
C ASN A 565 -12.30 -36.26 -0.32
N VAL A 566 -12.01 -35.63 0.82
CA VAL A 566 -12.56 -34.31 1.18
C VAL A 566 -11.58 -33.26 0.72
N SER A 567 -11.96 -32.43 -0.25
CA SER A 567 -11.18 -31.24 -0.63
C SER A 567 -11.29 -30.15 0.43
N LEU A 568 -10.19 -29.47 0.70
CA LEU A 568 -10.03 -28.51 1.79
C LEU A 568 -9.49 -27.18 1.24
N ASP A 569 -9.67 -26.09 1.98
CA ASP A 569 -9.07 -24.78 1.68
C ASP A 569 -7.87 -24.45 2.61
N GLY A 570 -7.24 -25.48 3.19
CA GLY A 570 -6.09 -25.38 4.11
C GLY A 570 -4.96 -24.45 3.64
N PRO A 571 -4.43 -24.58 2.41
CA PRO A 571 -3.37 -23.71 1.91
C PRO A 571 -3.77 -22.24 1.84
N LYS A 572 -5.04 -21.95 1.51
CA LYS A 572 -5.58 -20.58 1.48
C LYS A 572 -5.70 -20.01 2.88
N PHE A 573 -6.18 -20.79 3.85
CA PHE A 573 -6.30 -20.34 5.23
C PHE A 573 -4.93 -19.95 5.80
N ILE A 574 -3.89 -20.77 5.59
CA ILE A 574 -2.53 -20.43 6.01
C ILE A 574 -2.01 -19.17 5.29
N ALA A 575 -2.18 -19.07 3.96
CA ALA A 575 -1.79 -17.87 3.22
C ALA A 575 -2.52 -16.59 3.70
N ASN A 576 -3.82 -16.70 3.99
CA ASN A 576 -4.63 -15.62 4.55
C ASN A 576 -4.15 -15.20 5.93
N MET A 577 -3.83 -16.15 6.83
CA MET A 577 -3.29 -15.86 8.17
C MET A 577 -1.95 -15.13 8.10
N ILE A 578 -1.02 -15.57 7.26
CA ILE A 578 0.29 -14.90 7.09
C ILE A 578 0.13 -13.52 6.47
N THR A 579 -0.81 -13.35 5.52
CA THR A 579 -1.16 -12.04 4.94
C THR A 579 -1.76 -11.10 5.99
N TRP A 580 -2.67 -11.63 6.82
CA TRP A 580 -3.29 -10.90 7.93
C TRP A 580 -2.27 -10.44 8.97
N PHE A 581 -1.30 -11.28 9.32
CA PHE A 581 -0.16 -10.86 10.15
C PHE A 581 0.60 -9.72 9.49
N ALA A 582 1.05 -9.89 8.23
CA ALA A 582 1.89 -8.92 7.54
C ALA A 582 1.30 -7.51 7.51
N ILE A 583 0.01 -7.38 7.20
CA ILE A 583 -0.67 -6.08 7.06
C ILE A 583 -0.91 -5.39 8.42
N ASN A 584 -1.03 -6.14 9.51
CA ASN A 584 -1.34 -5.58 10.83
C ASN A 584 -0.11 -5.33 11.70
N ILE A 585 0.85 -6.26 11.72
CA ILE A 585 2.02 -6.15 12.61
C ILE A 585 3.05 -5.16 12.07
N LYS A 586 3.19 -5.03 10.74
CA LYS A 586 3.93 -3.92 10.14
C LYS A 586 2.91 -2.84 9.79
N PRO A 587 2.67 -1.84 10.67
CA PRO A 587 1.71 -0.78 10.38
C PRO A 587 2.08 -0.15 9.05
N ALA A 588 1.12 -0.16 8.11
CA ALA A 588 1.34 0.36 6.78
C ALA A 588 1.91 1.78 6.87
N ALA A 589 2.99 2.04 6.13
CA ALA A 589 3.42 3.42 5.91
C ALA A 589 2.20 4.21 5.41
N PRO A 590 1.82 5.33 6.04
CA PRO A 590 0.59 6.03 5.69
C PRO A 590 0.63 6.41 4.21
N GLN A 591 -0.52 6.39 3.54
CA GLN A 591 -0.59 6.73 2.13
C GLN A 591 -0.18 8.20 1.94
N LEU A 592 1.06 8.39 1.50
CA LEU A 592 1.68 9.71 1.41
C LEU A 592 1.21 10.44 0.14
N THR A 593 0.63 11.62 0.31
CA THR A 593 0.34 12.53 -0.80
C THR A 593 1.61 13.32 -1.13
N LEU A 594 2.09 13.24 -2.37
CA LEU A 594 3.22 14.06 -2.84
C LEU A 594 2.78 15.53 -2.93
N ILE A 595 3.54 16.43 -2.28
CA ILE A 595 3.35 17.88 -2.39
C ILE A 595 4.29 18.48 -3.44
N GLY A 596 5.51 17.95 -3.55
CA GLY A 596 6.49 18.32 -4.56
C GLY A 596 7.80 17.57 -4.40
N GLU A 597 8.58 17.51 -5.47
CA GLU A 597 9.92 16.93 -5.49
C GLU A 597 10.89 17.85 -6.23
N LEU A 598 12.14 17.82 -5.79
CA LEU A 598 13.27 18.54 -6.36
C LEU A 598 14.36 17.51 -6.68
N THR A 599 14.80 17.46 -7.93
CA THR A 599 15.92 16.61 -8.37
C THR A 599 17.24 17.29 -8.14
N ASP A 600 18.29 16.49 -7.95
CA ASP A 600 19.65 16.94 -7.73
C ASP A 600 20.63 16.22 -8.69
N PRO A 601 21.78 16.82 -9.06
CA PRO A 601 22.64 16.32 -10.13
C PRO A 601 23.58 15.19 -9.68
N GLU A 602 23.38 13.98 -10.23
CA GLU A 602 24.24 12.83 -9.93
C GLU A 602 25.76 13.14 -10.07
N GLY A 603 26.50 12.91 -9.00
CA GLY A 603 27.96 12.95 -8.96
C GLY A 603 28.58 14.32 -8.66
N ASP A 604 27.85 15.23 -8.02
CA ASP A 604 28.38 16.49 -7.49
C ASP A 604 28.69 16.48 -5.98
N ASP A 605 28.76 15.29 -5.39
CA ASP A 605 29.21 14.89 -4.04
C ASP A 605 30.67 15.25 -3.65
N ASN A 606 31.18 16.32 -4.23
CA ASN A 606 32.55 16.83 -4.14
C ASN A 606 32.60 18.31 -3.69
N GLY A 607 31.52 18.80 -3.05
CA GLY A 607 31.41 20.11 -2.44
C GLY A 607 31.52 21.24 -3.47
N TYR A 608 32.60 22.02 -3.41
CA TYR A 608 32.84 23.12 -4.35
C TYR A 608 33.67 22.68 -5.59
N GLY A 609 33.47 21.44 -6.06
CA GLY A 609 34.10 20.92 -7.27
C GLY A 609 35.42 20.17 -7.05
N ASN A 610 35.81 19.87 -5.80
CA ASN A 610 37.18 19.38 -5.51
C ASN A 610 37.36 18.51 -4.25
N LEU A 611 36.32 18.27 -3.45
CA LEU A 611 36.42 17.42 -2.27
C LEU A 611 36.59 15.95 -2.68
N THR A 612 37.23 15.18 -1.80
CA THR A 612 37.43 13.74 -2.01
C THR A 612 37.00 12.96 -0.78
N TYR A 613 36.29 11.85 -0.98
CA TYR A 613 35.81 10.95 0.08
C TYR A 613 36.95 10.46 1.00
N PRO A 614 36.67 10.15 2.28
CA PRO A 614 37.63 9.48 3.15
C PRO A 614 38.04 8.11 2.59
N THR A 615 39.25 7.64 2.89
CA THR A 615 39.81 6.46 2.22
C THR A 615 39.43 5.11 2.84
N ASN A 616 38.61 5.09 3.89
CA ASN A 616 38.10 3.83 4.46
C ASN A 616 36.98 3.25 3.59
N GLU A 617 36.92 1.92 3.46
CA GLU A 617 36.00 1.22 2.56
C GLU A 617 34.52 1.37 2.91
N VAL A 618 34.14 1.85 4.11
CA VAL A 618 32.73 2.16 4.41
C VAL A 618 32.20 3.35 3.60
N PHE A 619 33.07 4.27 3.17
CA PHE A 619 32.68 5.44 2.37
C PHE A 619 32.62 5.08 0.88
N GLN A 620 31.65 4.25 0.52
CA GLN A 620 31.43 3.80 -0.86
C GLN A 620 31.03 4.98 -1.78
N PRO A 621 31.29 4.91 -3.09
CA PRO A 621 30.81 5.92 -4.02
C PRO A 621 29.29 6.12 -3.90
N GLY A 622 28.86 7.38 -3.86
CA GLY A 622 27.45 7.76 -3.78
C GLY A 622 26.86 7.89 -2.38
N VAL A 623 27.62 7.66 -1.29
CA VAL A 623 27.08 7.79 0.08
C VAL A 623 26.80 9.21 0.54
N PHE A 624 27.30 10.19 -0.22
CA PHE A 624 27.02 11.62 -0.05
C PHE A 624 26.52 12.28 -1.36
N ASP A 625 26.02 11.49 -2.31
CA ASP A 625 25.51 11.92 -3.63
C ASP A 625 23.97 11.91 -3.56
N MET A 626 23.38 13.07 -3.31
CA MET A 626 21.94 13.29 -3.29
C MET A 626 21.42 13.31 -4.73
N LEU A 627 20.28 12.65 -4.95
CA LEU A 627 19.63 12.61 -6.27
C LEU A 627 18.24 13.26 -6.22
N LYS A 628 17.63 13.31 -5.04
CA LYS A 628 16.27 13.82 -4.88
C LYS A 628 15.94 14.26 -3.45
N PHE A 629 15.23 15.38 -3.34
CA PHE A 629 14.48 15.78 -2.16
C PHE A 629 12.97 15.80 -2.45
N GLY A 630 12.19 15.05 -1.68
CA GLY A 630 10.73 14.97 -1.82
C GLY A 630 10.01 15.41 -0.55
N VAL A 631 8.91 16.14 -0.70
CA VAL A 631 8.02 16.54 0.40
C VAL A 631 6.64 15.91 0.18
N TYR A 632 6.20 15.13 1.17
CA TYR A 632 4.91 14.46 1.16
C TYR A 632 4.13 14.76 2.45
N GLU A 633 2.85 14.43 2.50
CA GLU A 633 2.03 14.53 3.72
C GLU A 633 1.04 13.37 3.90
N ASP A 634 0.63 13.15 5.15
CA ASP A 634 -0.60 12.44 5.53
C ASP A 634 -1.57 13.44 6.21
N SER A 635 -2.57 12.96 6.95
CA SER A 635 -3.51 13.82 7.70
C SER A 635 -2.83 14.74 8.73
N ASP A 636 -1.76 14.28 9.38
CA ASP A 636 -1.22 14.83 10.63
C ASP A 636 0.27 15.21 10.54
N ASN A 637 0.98 14.75 9.52
CA ASN A 637 2.43 14.81 9.38
C ASN A 637 2.86 15.26 7.97
N VAL A 638 4.05 15.88 7.91
CA VAL A 638 4.84 16.11 6.70
C VAL A 638 6.01 15.13 6.71
N TYR A 639 6.39 14.64 5.54
CA TYR A 639 7.50 13.72 5.33
C TYR A 639 8.52 14.34 4.41
N PHE A 640 9.73 14.55 4.93
CA PHE A 640 10.88 15.02 4.18
C PHE A 640 11.73 13.81 3.79
N LYS A 641 11.82 13.51 2.49
CA LYS A 641 12.57 12.38 1.95
C LYS A 641 13.81 12.88 1.22
N VAL A 642 14.99 12.40 1.61
CA VAL A 642 16.26 12.64 0.91
C VAL A 642 16.75 11.31 0.37
N THR A 643 16.73 11.17 -0.96
CA THR A 643 17.25 9.99 -1.67
C THR A 643 18.69 10.27 -2.09
N VAL A 644 19.61 9.46 -1.59
CA VAL A 644 20.99 9.40 -2.08
C VAL A 644 21.12 8.30 -3.13
N LYS A 645 22.23 8.29 -3.87
CA LYS A 645 22.55 7.26 -4.86
C LYS A 645 22.82 5.89 -4.26
N ASN A 646 23.40 5.85 -3.07
CA ASN A 646 23.78 4.65 -2.34
C ASN A 646 23.82 4.99 -0.85
N LEU A 647 23.07 4.32 0.03
CA LEU A 647 23.14 4.64 1.46
C LEU A 647 24.48 4.24 2.11
N GLY A 648 25.18 3.25 1.54
CA GLY A 648 26.37 2.63 2.15
C GLY A 648 26.02 1.63 3.25
N ASP A 649 24.81 1.07 3.20
CA ASP A 649 24.21 0.22 4.22
C ASP A 649 24.25 0.87 5.63
N ASN A 650 24.31 0.05 6.67
CA ASN A 650 24.39 0.48 8.06
C ASN A 650 25.49 -0.27 8.85
N PRO A 651 26.77 -0.25 8.41
CA PRO A 651 27.86 -1.00 9.03
C PRO A 651 28.14 -0.69 10.51
N TRP A 652 27.63 0.42 11.05
CA TRP A 652 27.75 0.78 12.47
C TRP A 652 26.45 0.64 13.26
N SER A 653 25.40 0.07 12.66
CA SER A 653 24.09 -0.16 13.30
C SER A 653 23.52 1.12 13.93
N GLY A 654 23.48 2.21 13.14
CA GLY A 654 22.75 3.43 13.46
C GLY A 654 21.26 3.14 13.67
N PRO A 655 20.66 3.51 14.82
CA PRO A 655 19.25 3.27 15.11
C PRO A 655 18.28 3.68 13.99
N ASN A 656 18.57 4.78 13.31
CA ASN A 656 17.71 5.33 12.25
C ASN A 656 17.93 4.65 10.88
N GLY A 657 18.68 3.54 10.82
CA GLY A 657 18.90 2.74 9.61
C GLY A 657 20.09 3.15 8.75
N PHE A 658 20.75 4.28 9.05
CA PHE A 658 21.93 4.79 8.34
C PHE A 658 23.01 5.22 9.33
N CYS A 659 24.26 5.37 8.88
CA CYS A 659 25.39 5.66 9.78
C CYS A 659 26.41 6.71 9.30
N LEU A 660 26.39 7.09 8.02
CA LEU A 660 27.41 7.95 7.42
C LEU A 660 26.95 9.39 7.21
N GLN A 661 25.66 9.61 6.98
CA GLN A 661 25.07 10.86 6.53
C GLN A 661 24.69 11.78 7.70
N HIS A 662 24.87 13.09 7.52
CA HIS A 662 24.32 14.14 8.36
C HIS A 662 23.54 15.12 7.46
N VAL A 663 22.25 14.87 7.26
CA VAL A 663 21.38 15.75 6.47
C VAL A 663 20.94 16.93 7.33
N GLN A 664 20.96 18.14 6.75
CA GLN A 664 20.38 19.34 7.36
C GLN A 664 19.41 20.00 6.38
N ILE A 665 18.16 20.19 6.81
CA ILE A 665 17.10 20.80 6.01
C ILE A 665 16.71 22.12 6.65
N TYR A 666 17.04 23.23 6.01
CA TYR A 666 16.62 24.57 6.41
C TYR A 666 15.42 25.01 5.57
N MET A 667 14.40 25.53 6.23
CA MET A 667 13.08 25.78 5.65
C MET A 667 12.70 27.25 5.82
N LEU A 668 12.40 27.94 4.72
CA LEU A 668 11.84 29.29 4.68
C LEU A 668 10.38 29.19 4.21
N THR A 669 9.46 29.61 5.07
CA THR A 669 8.01 29.60 4.82
C THR A 669 7.55 30.82 4.02
N THR A 670 6.26 30.86 3.65
CA THR A 670 5.66 32.06 3.04
C THR A 670 5.22 33.11 4.08
N ASP A 671 5.21 32.76 5.37
CA ASP A 671 4.91 33.68 6.47
C ASP A 671 6.13 34.56 6.79
N ASP A 672 6.06 35.82 6.34
CA ASP A 672 7.11 36.82 6.55
C ASP A 672 7.17 37.39 7.98
N THR A 673 6.22 37.02 8.84
CA THR A 673 6.17 37.45 10.25
C THR A 673 6.98 36.54 11.18
N LEU A 674 7.28 35.32 10.75
CA LEU A 674 8.11 34.38 11.51
C LEU A 674 9.58 34.86 11.61
N PRO A 675 10.26 34.63 12.74
CA PRO A 675 11.69 34.93 12.88
C PRO A 675 12.52 34.25 11.79
N LYS A 676 13.55 34.93 11.30
CA LYS A 676 14.50 34.42 10.29
C LYS A 676 15.93 34.43 10.84
N ASN A 677 16.69 33.41 10.50
CA ASN A 677 18.11 33.28 10.82
C ASN A 677 18.89 32.98 9.52
N THR A 678 20.10 33.50 9.36
CA THR A 678 20.96 33.25 8.17
C THR A 678 22.12 32.29 8.46
N SER A 679 22.40 32.01 9.74
CA SER A 679 23.51 31.13 10.15
C SER A 679 23.18 29.65 9.94
N THR A 680 24.22 28.82 9.78
CA THR A 680 24.10 27.35 9.71
C THR A 680 24.75 26.66 10.91
N ILE A 681 24.35 25.40 11.14
CA ILE A 681 24.79 24.55 12.25
C ILE A 681 25.98 23.70 11.80
N GLY A 682 27.19 24.22 11.99
CA GLY A 682 28.45 23.50 11.69
C GLY A 682 28.82 23.43 10.20
N LEU A 683 28.00 23.97 9.29
CA LEU A 683 28.25 23.89 7.84
C LEU A 683 29.20 24.98 7.30
N ASN A 684 29.50 26.01 8.09
CA ASN A 684 30.35 27.17 7.72
C ASN A 684 29.88 27.94 6.45
N VAL A 685 28.56 28.03 6.26
CA VAL A 685 27.93 28.82 5.20
C VAL A 685 26.85 29.75 5.75
N GLU A 686 26.51 30.80 5.02
CA GLU A 686 25.40 31.72 5.32
C GLU A 686 24.27 31.58 4.29
N ILE A 687 23.04 31.44 4.76
CA ILE A 687 21.82 31.35 3.94
C ILE A 687 21.22 32.76 3.80
N TRP A 688 21.42 33.42 2.66
CA TRP A 688 21.22 34.87 2.53
C TRP A 688 19.78 35.34 2.72
N HIS A 689 18.79 34.54 2.29
CA HIS A 689 17.35 34.84 2.46
C HIS A 689 16.82 34.45 3.85
N GLY A 690 17.66 33.76 4.63
CA GLY A 690 17.33 33.19 5.93
C GLY A 690 16.33 32.03 5.88
N TRP A 691 16.11 31.43 7.05
CA TRP A 691 15.22 30.29 7.27
C TRP A 691 14.43 30.48 8.57
N ASN A 692 13.26 29.83 8.67
CA ASN A 692 12.38 29.83 9.85
C ASN A 692 12.55 28.58 10.72
N TYR A 693 12.81 27.43 10.11
CA TYR A 693 13.03 26.15 10.78
C TYR A 693 14.29 25.45 10.25
N VAL A 694 14.93 24.64 11.09
CA VAL A 694 16.00 23.71 10.68
C VAL A 694 15.76 22.34 11.30
N LEU A 695 15.84 21.31 10.46
CA LEU A 695 15.77 19.91 10.84
C LEU A 695 17.15 19.27 10.64
N LEU A 696 17.66 18.63 11.69
CA LEU A 696 18.92 17.89 11.70
C LEU A 696 18.61 16.40 11.77
N MET A 697 19.02 15.64 10.75
CA MET A 697 18.79 14.20 10.63
C MET A 697 20.13 13.47 10.77
N VAL A 698 20.22 12.59 11.75
CA VAL A 698 21.46 11.91 12.18
C VAL A 698 21.19 10.45 12.54
N PRO A 699 22.22 9.58 12.70
CA PRO A 699 22.04 8.14 12.93
C PRO A 699 21.30 7.67 14.20
N GLY A 700 21.28 8.44 15.30
CA GLY A 700 20.43 8.16 16.47
C GLY A 700 21.06 7.54 17.74
N TRP A 701 22.37 7.32 17.85
CA TRP A 701 22.99 6.49 18.93
C TRP A 701 22.94 6.99 20.40
N ASP A 702 22.41 8.18 20.70
CA ASP A 702 22.49 8.79 22.05
C ASP A 702 21.11 9.29 22.50
N SER A 703 21.06 9.97 23.66
CA SER A 703 19.85 10.49 24.30
C SER A 703 19.70 12.02 24.18
N ALA A 704 20.71 12.71 23.65
CA ALA A 704 20.70 14.16 23.47
C ALA A 704 20.49 14.56 21.99
N PRO A 705 19.80 15.68 21.70
CA PRO A 705 19.59 16.16 20.33
C PRO A 705 20.89 16.65 19.68
N ALA A 706 21.06 16.36 18.40
CA ALA A 706 22.00 17.07 17.53
C ALA A 706 21.67 18.57 17.56
N PRO A 707 22.66 19.48 17.51
CA PRO A 707 24.06 19.23 17.19
C PRO A 707 24.98 18.90 18.37
N GLN A 708 24.48 18.89 19.61
CA GLN A 708 25.30 18.54 20.79
C GLN A 708 25.39 17.02 21.02
N GLY A 709 24.25 16.33 20.91
CA GLY A 709 24.12 14.88 20.99
C GLY A 709 24.00 14.21 19.62
N GLN A 710 23.24 13.11 19.53
CA GLN A 710 23.19 12.22 18.37
C GLN A 710 21.77 11.81 17.94
N LEU A 711 20.71 12.38 18.54
CA LEU A 711 19.32 12.23 18.09
C LEU A 711 18.93 13.32 17.08
N SER A 712 18.06 12.97 16.13
CA SER A 712 17.52 13.93 15.17
C SER A 712 16.63 14.98 15.87
N ALA A 713 16.65 16.22 15.38
CA ALA A 713 16.06 17.36 16.09
C ALA A 713 15.57 18.48 15.18
N LEU A 714 14.45 19.11 15.55
CA LEU A 714 13.84 20.25 14.87
C LEU A 714 13.97 21.51 15.74
N TYR A 715 14.45 22.61 15.15
CA TYR A 715 14.60 23.92 15.79
C TYR A 715 13.88 25.01 15.00
N ASP A 716 13.46 26.08 15.68
CA ASP A 716 13.13 27.35 15.03
C ASP A 716 14.35 28.26 14.87
N ALA A 717 14.19 29.33 14.07
CA ALA A 717 15.20 30.34 13.79
C ALA A 717 15.80 31.04 15.02
N THR A 718 15.10 31.01 16.17
CA THR A 718 15.64 31.57 17.43
C THR A 718 16.60 30.62 18.14
N GLY A 719 16.77 29.39 17.64
CA GLY A 719 17.55 28.33 18.26
C GLY A 719 16.79 27.55 19.33
N LYS A 720 15.46 27.72 19.43
CA LYS A 720 14.62 26.95 20.33
C LYS A 720 14.37 25.56 19.75
N LEU A 721 14.69 24.52 20.52
CA LEU A 721 14.31 23.13 20.23
C LEU A 721 12.78 23.02 20.24
N LEU A 722 12.19 22.58 19.13
CA LEU A 722 10.76 22.32 18.98
C LEU A 722 10.42 20.85 19.26
N ALA A 723 11.24 19.94 18.72
CA ALA A 723 11.09 18.51 18.90
C ALA A 723 12.44 17.80 18.78
N VAL A 724 12.54 16.63 19.41
CA VAL A 724 13.63 15.68 19.27
C VAL A 724 13.02 14.30 19.07
N GLU A 725 13.70 13.49 18.28
CA GLU A 725 13.43 12.08 18.05
C GLU A 725 13.24 11.31 19.37
N THR A 726 12.39 10.28 19.36
CA THR A 726 11.89 9.51 20.52
C THR A 726 11.01 10.27 21.54
N LEU A 727 10.87 11.60 21.47
CA LEU A 727 10.03 12.38 22.40
C LEU A 727 8.67 12.74 21.81
N ASN A 728 7.62 12.17 22.42
CA ASN A 728 6.20 12.40 22.10
C ASN A 728 5.76 12.05 20.66
N ASN A 729 6.56 11.25 19.93
CA ASN A 729 6.32 10.84 18.54
C ASN A 729 5.99 12.00 17.57
N THR A 730 6.54 13.19 17.85
CA THR A 730 6.27 14.40 17.05
C THR A 730 7.25 14.61 15.90
N ILE A 731 8.44 14.01 15.98
CA ILE A 731 9.34 13.76 14.85
C ILE A 731 9.90 12.34 14.95
N ASP A 732 10.27 11.75 13.80
CA ASP A 732 10.79 10.39 13.67
C ASP A 732 11.66 10.32 12.40
N VAL A 733 12.86 9.73 12.44
CA VAL A 733 13.78 9.63 11.29
C VAL A 733 14.22 8.19 11.05
N TYR A 734 14.08 7.72 9.82
CA TYR A 734 14.32 6.32 9.45
C TYR A 734 14.69 6.19 7.96
N VAL A 735 15.28 5.06 7.58
CA VAL A 735 15.45 4.68 6.16
C VAL A 735 14.13 4.16 5.60
N ASP A 736 13.74 4.64 4.44
CA ASP A 736 12.47 4.29 3.79
C ASP A 736 12.37 2.78 3.53
N PRO A 737 11.37 2.07 4.09
CA PRO A 737 11.21 0.64 3.87
C PRO A 737 10.87 0.30 2.40
N SER A 738 10.45 1.26 1.59
CA SER A 738 10.21 1.10 0.15
C SER A 738 11.44 1.43 -0.72
N ASN A 739 12.45 2.12 -0.17
CA ASN A 739 13.68 2.50 -0.87
C ASN A 739 14.84 2.66 0.11
N ASN A 740 15.70 1.64 0.21
CA ASN A 740 16.82 1.60 1.15
C ASN A 740 17.90 2.67 0.92
N ASN A 741 17.82 3.48 -0.14
CA ASN A 741 18.68 4.63 -0.38
C ASN A 741 18.04 5.98 0.02
N THR A 742 16.88 5.97 0.67
CA THR A 742 16.15 7.19 1.07
C THR A 742 16.06 7.34 2.58
N ILE A 743 16.53 8.48 3.10
CA ILE A 743 16.35 8.86 4.50
C ILE A 743 15.08 9.70 4.62
N VAL A 744 14.17 9.31 5.49
CA VAL A 744 12.88 9.94 5.73
C VAL A 744 12.89 10.60 7.10
N ALA A 745 12.45 11.85 7.18
CA ALA A 745 12.04 12.46 8.43
C ALA A 745 10.54 12.77 8.41
N LYS A 746 9.79 12.13 9.31
CA LYS A 746 8.39 12.44 9.62
C LYS A 746 8.36 13.57 10.64
N VAL A 747 7.54 14.60 10.39
CA VAL A 747 7.39 15.77 11.25
C VAL A 747 5.90 16.09 11.41
N SER A 748 5.40 16.13 12.65
CA SER A 748 4.01 16.51 12.90
C SER A 748 3.72 17.93 12.41
N LYS A 749 2.62 18.10 11.68
CA LYS A 749 2.12 19.40 11.20
C LYS A 749 1.92 20.40 12.34
N SER A 750 1.68 19.93 13.57
CA SER A 750 1.53 20.76 14.77
C SER A 750 2.80 21.54 15.19
N LEU A 751 3.98 21.13 14.73
CA LEU A 751 5.26 21.78 15.03
C LEU A 751 5.56 22.95 14.08
N LEU A 752 4.88 23.01 12.94
CA LEU A 752 5.18 23.89 11.82
C LEU A 752 4.02 24.87 11.60
N THR A 753 4.34 26.15 11.36
CA THR A 753 3.37 27.15 10.91
C THR A 753 3.40 27.23 9.37
N ASP A 754 2.32 27.69 8.74
CA ASP A 754 2.21 27.88 7.27
C ASP A 754 2.22 26.60 6.40
N VAL A 755 2.03 25.41 6.99
CA VAL A 755 2.14 24.12 6.28
C VAL A 755 1.19 24.00 5.07
N ALA A 756 0.01 24.64 5.10
CA ALA A 756 -0.91 24.64 3.97
C ALA A 756 -0.32 25.27 2.69
N ASN A 757 0.76 26.04 2.82
CA ASN A 757 1.50 26.66 1.71
C ASN A 757 2.89 26.01 1.51
N ILE A 758 3.16 24.82 2.07
CA ILE A 758 4.49 24.18 2.04
C ILE A 758 5.04 23.94 0.63
N LYS A 759 4.17 23.74 -0.36
CA LYS A 759 4.53 23.70 -1.78
C LYS A 759 5.28 24.97 -2.25
N ASP A 760 5.04 26.12 -1.64
CA ASP A 760 5.63 27.41 -2.02
C ASP A 760 6.80 27.82 -1.12
N TRP A 761 7.21 26.96 -0.18
CA TRP A 761 8.39 27.15 0.66
C TRP A 761 9.70 26.99 -0.11
N VAL A 762 10.76 27.54 0.48
CA VAL A 762 12.14 27.43 -0.03
C VAL A 762 12.96 26.56 0.91
N PHE A 763 13.67 25.59 0.34
CA PHE A 763 14.46 24.59 1.07
C PHE A 763 15.94 24.72 0.73
N VAL A 764 16.79 24.71 1.75
CA VAL A 764 18.22 24.40 1.62
C VAL A 764 18.40 23.02 2.23
N VAL A 765 18.69 22.02 1.40
CA VAL A 765 19.01 20.65 1.84
C VAL A 765 20.49 20.46 1.63
N ALA A 766 21.23 20.26 2.72
CA ALA A 766 22.67 20.08 2.70
C ALA A 766 23.04 18.73 3.33
N LEU A 767 23.89 17.98 2.62
CA LEU A 767 24.40 16.69 3.05
C LEU A 767 25.87 16.84 3.44
N ALA A 768 26.14 16.57 4.72
CA ALA A 768 27.47 16.49 5.28
C ALA A 768 27.77 15.06 5.75
N GLY A 769 29.05 14.73 5.95
CA GLY A 769 29.42 13.49 6.63
C GLY A 769 29.14 13.57 8.13
N TYR A 770 28.58 12.52 8.71
CA TYR A 770 28.40 12.36 10.14
C TYR A 770 29.69 11.93 10.84
N ASP A 771 30.00 12.52 11.99
CA ASP A 771 31.04 12.06 12.92
C ASP A 771 30.63 12.33 14.37
N GLY A 772 30.30 11.27 15.12
CA GLY A 772 29.88 11.34 16.52
C GLY A 772 30.85 12.07 17.46
N TYR A 773 32.14 12.17 17.09
CA TYR A 773 33.21 12.77 17.89
C TYR A 773 33.53 14.22 17.50
N ALA A 774 33.07 14.68 16.33
CA ALA A 774 33.36 16.00 15.82
C ALA A 774 32.44 17.09 16.42
N PRO A 775 32.87 18.37 16.42
CA PRO A 775 31.98 19.50 16.70
C PRO A 775 30.76 19.48 15.78
N TYR A 776 29.57 19.75 16.33
CA TYR A 776 28.28 19.71 15.63
C TYR A 776 27.92 18.36 14.97
N LYS A 777 28.68 17.30 15.25
CA LYS A 777 28.63 15.98 14.60
C LYS A 777 28.95 15.98 13.09
N VAL A 778 29.62 17.02 12.61
CA VAL A 778 30.00 17.18 11.20
C VAL A 778 31.45 16.73 11.00
N ARG A 779 31.65 15.72 10.15
CA ARG A 779 32.95 15.12 9.80
C ARG A 779 33.87 16.16 9.16
N SER A 780 35.15 16.12 9.52
CA SER A 780 36.10 17.15 9.09
C SER A 780 36.52 17.01 7.62
N ILE A 781 36.85 18.16 7.01
CA ILE A 781 37.52 18.26 5.72
C ILE A 781 38.97 18.73 5.99
N VAL A 782 39.95 18.00 5.47
CA VAL A 782 41.38 18.34 5.58
C VAL A 782 41.91 18.93 4.27
N ALA A 783 43.01 19.67 4.39
CA ALA A 783 43.74 20.18 3.24
C ALA A 783 44.54 19.08 2.53
N GLY A 784 44.50 19.06 1.21
CA GLY A 784 45.19 18.07 0.38
C GLY A 784 44.41 16.77 0.26
N ASN A 785 45.10 15.62 0.24
CA ASN A 785 44.45 14.32 0.07
C ASN A 785 43.57 13.97 1.29
N ALA A 786 42.50 13.21 1.05
CA ALA A 786 41.72 12.61 2.12
C ALA A 786 42.56 11.73 3.05
N THR A 787 42.06 11.57 4.27
CA THR A 787 42.58 10.58 5.23
C THR A 787 41.58 9.42 5.33
N GLU A 788 41.90 8.40 6.11
CA GLU A 788 41.00 7.27 6.36
C GLU A 788 39.59 7.70 6.81
N TRP A 789 39.51 8.74 7.65
CA TRP A 789 38.26 9.15 8.32
C TRP A 789 37.79 10.57 8.01
N ASN A 790 38.53 11.35 7.21
CA ASN A 790 38.19 12.75 6.89
C ASN A 790 38.33 13.00 5.40
N PHE A 791 37.39 13.79 4.87
CA PHE A 791 37.40 14.23 3.47
C PHE A 791 38.66 15.04 3.15
N GLY A 792 39.12 14.95 1.91
CA GLY A 792 40.19 15.78 1.36
C GLY A 792 39.65 16.95 0.53
N GLY A 793 40.56 17.75 -0.01
CA GLY A 793 40.28 18.83 -0.97
C GLY A 793 40.13 20.23 -0.34
N GLY A 794 40.05 20.36 0.98
CA GLY A 794 39.81 21.64 1.67
C GLY A 794 40.88 22.72 1.39
N ASP A 795 40.47 23.98 1.31
CA ASP A 795 41.39 25.12 1.16
C ASP A 795 42.14 25.35 2.49
N PRO A 796 43.48 25.26 2.52
CA PRO A 796 44.27 25.56 3.71
C PRO A 796 44.01 26.95 4.28
N GLN A 797 43.67 27.95 3.46
CA GLN A 797 43.39 29.30 3.93
C GLN A 797 42.00 29.38 4.58
N ALA A 798 40.96 28.85 3.93
CA ALA A 798 39.61 28.79 4.48
C ALA A 798 39.54 27.98 5.78
N ILE A 799 40.24 26.84 5.88
CA ILE A 799 40.34 26.02 7.10
C ILE A 799 40.96 26.85 8.23
N ASN A 800 42.12 27.49 8.00
CA ASN A 800 42.77 28.33 9.02
C ASN A 800 41.96 29.58 9.38
N ALA A 801 41.11 30.07 8.48
CA ALA A 801 40.22 31.20 8.72
C ALA A 801 38.90 30.79 9.44
N GLY A 802 38.57 29.50 9.50
CA GLY A 802 37.32 28.99 10.05
C GLY A 802 36.10 29.17 9.14
N VAL A 803 36.32 29.26 7.82
CA VAL A 803 35.28 29.53 6.81
C VAL A 803 35.24 28.51 5.67
N GLN A 804 35.95 27.39 5.80
CA GLN A 804 35.84 26.24 4.90
C GLN A 804 34.41 25.69 4.96
N PRO A 805 33.63 25.71 3.86
CA PRO A 805 32.33 25.05 3.81
C PRO A 805 32.47 23.56 4.12
N MET A 806 31.57 23.03 4.96
CA MET A 806 31.58 21.64 5.42
C MET A 806 30.54 20.76 4.72
N ILE A 807 29.94 21.28 3.65
CA ILE A 807 28.92 20.62 2.85
C ILE A 807 29.62 19.80 1.77
N ILE A 808 29.24 18.53 1.64
CA ILE A 808 29.73 17.61 0.61
C ILE A 808 28.86 17.71 -0.63
N ASP A 809 27.57 17.98 -0.43
CA ASP A 809 26.51 17.98 -1.43
C ASP A 809 25.36 18.91 -0.96
N LEU A 810 24.80 19.69 -1.87
CA LEU A 810 23.86 20.79 -1.63
C LEU A 810 22.84 20.90 -2.76
N LEU A 811 21.57 20.68 -2.42
CA LEU A 811 20.45 20.71 -3.37
C LEU A 811 20.48 21.93 -4.31
N ALA A 812 20.70 21.68 -5.59
CA ALA A 812 20.87 22.70 -6.61
C ALA A 812 20.33 22.25 -7.98
N PRO A 813 19.76 23.16 -8.81
CA PRO A 813 19.30 22.80 -10.16
C PRO A 813 20.41 22.30 -11.08
N THR A 814 21.68 22.67 -10.81
CA THR A 814 22.87 22.15 -11.50
C THR A 814 24.07 22.11 -10.55
N ALA A 815 24.99 21.18 -10.80
CA ALA A 815 26.24 21.06 -10.03
C ALA A 815 27.08 22.35 -10.05
N GLN A 816 27.01 23.09 -11.15
CA GLN A 816 27.70 24.37 -11.25
C GLN A 816 27.11 25.43 -10.32
N ASP A 817 25.81 25.38 -10.01
CA ASP A 817 25.18 26.28 -9.04
C ASP A 817 25.64 25.95 -7.62
N GLN A 818 25.70 24.67 -7.24
CA GLN A 818 26.35 24.23 -6.00
C GLN A 818 27.80 24.74 -5.94
N TYR A 819 28.61 24.51 -6.98
CA TYR A 819 30.01 24.91 -7.00
C TYR A 819 30.19 26.44 -6.89
N ASN A 820 29.32 27.21 -7.55
CA ASN A 820 29.31 28.68 -7.46
C ASN A 820 28.94 29.15 -6.04
N MET A 821 27.93 28.54 -5.44
CA MET A 821 27.49 28.85 -4.07
C MET A 821 28.59 28.50 -3.05
N LEU A 822 29.11 27.27 -3.06
CA LEU A 822 30.09 26.80 -2.09
C LEU A 822 31.49 27.41 -2.30
N SER A 823 31.87 27.87 -3.48
CA SER A 823 33.15 28.59 -3.70
C SER A 823 33.11 30.09 -3.38
N SER A 824 31.97 30.64 -2.98
CA SER A 824 31.79 32.09 -2.74
C SER A 824 32.42 32.63 -1.43
N TYR A 825 33.06 31.78 -0.63
CA TYR A 825 33.76 32.19 0.60
C TYR A 825 34.95 33.10 0.32
N ASN A 826 35.42 33.80 1.35
CA ASN A 826 36.64 34.60 1.28
C ASN A 826 37.50 34.40 2.53
N ALA A 827 38.51 33.54 2.41
CA ALA A 827 39.42 33.21 3.51
C ALA A 827 40.18 34.43 4.07
N ALA A 828 40.56 35.39 3.20
CA ALA A 828 41.28 36.59 3.61
C ALA A 828 40.38 37.59 4.37
N ALA A 829 39.11 37.72 3.96
CA ALA A 829 38.11 38.52 4.65
C ALA A 829 37.46 37.80 5.85
N LYS A 830 37.71 36.49 6.01
CA LYS A 830 37.01 35.59 6.93
C LYS A 830 35.48 35.61 6.73
N SER A 831 35.07 35.61 5.48
CA SER A 831 33.66 35.51 5.08
C SER A 831 33.34 34.08 4.68
N MET A 832 32.25 33.53 5.21
CA MET A 832 31.69 32.23 4.82
C MET A 832 31.16 32.28 3.38
N ALA A 833 30.97 31.11 2.78
CA ALA A 833 30.25 31.00 1.51
C ALA A 833 28.77 31.38 1.72
N VAL A 834 28.18 32.03 0.74
CA VAL A 834 26.79 32.49 0.75
C VAL A 834 25.97 31.63 -0.20
N ILE A 835 24.94 30.96 0.34
CA ILE A 835 24.12 29.99 -0.39
C ILE A 835 22.64 30.39 -0.40
N GLY A 836 21.91 29.94 -1.41
CA GLY A 836 20.46 30.06 -1.53
C GLY A 836 19.79 28.69 -1.56
N GLY A 837 18.49 28.65 -1.30
CA GLY A 837 17.66 27.45 -1.39
C GLY A 837 16.80 27.42 -2.63
N VAL A 838 16.20 26.26 -2.88
CA VAL A 838 15.35 25.98 -4.04
C VAL A 838 13.88 26.03 -3.62
N LYS A 839 13.03 26.69 -4.42
CA LYS A 839 11.59 26.76 -4.17
C LYS A 839 10.87 25.50 -4.66
N LEU A 840 10.17 24.81 -3.75
CA LEU A 840 9.59 23.49 -3.97
C LEU A 840 8.63 23.42 -5.18
N SER A 841 7.74 24.39 -5.37
CA SER A 841 6.75 24.40 -6.46
C SER A 841 7.31 24.69 -7.85
N THR A 842 8.59 25.07 -7.98
CA THR A 842 9.14 25.59 -9.25
C THR A 842 10.53 25.07 -9.60
N GLY A 843 11.27 24.49 -8.65
CA GLY A 843 12.69 24.18 -8.84
C GLY A 843 13.60 25.41 -8.97
N GLU A 844 13.09 26.61 -8.70
CA GLU A 844 13.86 27.85 -8.85
C GLU A 844 14.82 28.07 -7.66
N LEU A 845 16.11 28.21 -7.96
CA LEU A 845 17.14 28.58 -6.98
C LEU A 845 17.10 30.08 -6.67
N LEU A 846 16.98 30.43 -5.38
CA LEU A 846 16.96 31.83 -4.94
C LEU A 846 18.36 32.46 -4.97
N THR A 847 18.58 33.32 -5.96
CA THR A 847 19.84 34.07 -6.11
C THR A 847 19.84 35.40 -5.34
N PRO A 848 20.98 35.82 -4.74
CA PRO A 848 21.06 37.09 -4.01
C PRO A 848 20.74 38.31 -4.90
N PRO A 849 20.07 39.35 -4.38
CA PRO A 849 19.73 40.54 -5.15
C PRO A 849 20.98 41.29 -5.64
N THR A 850 21.16 41.35 -6.96
CA THR A 850 22.31 41.99 -7.62
C THR A 850 22.41 43.47 -7.25
N THR A 851 23.47 43.86 -6.55
CA THR A 851 23.69 45.25 -6.13
C THR A 851 24.14 46.12 -7.30
N THR A 852 23.18 46.77 -7.97
CA THR A 852 23.45 47.75 -9.04
C THR A 852 24.15 48.98 -8.47
N THR A 853 25.49 49.00 -8.55
CA THR A 853 26.30 50.13 -8.08
C THR A 853 26.29 51.25 -9.12
N THR A 854 25.37 52.21 -8.96
CA THR A 854 25.27 53.41 -9.82
C THR A 854 26.45 54.35 -9.57
N THR A 855 27.55 54.16 -10.31
CA THR A 855 28.71 55.06 -10.27
C THR A 855 28.38 56.40 -10.93
N THR A 856 28.11 57.42 -10.12
CA THR A 856 27.89 58.79 -10.59
C THR A 856 29.21 59.47 -10.98
N THR A 857 29.61 59.34 -12.24
CA THR A 857 30.81 60.01 -12.78
C THR A 857 30.55 61.50 -12.99
N THR A 858 31.13 62.36 -12.14
CA THR A 858 31.13 63.82 -12.34
C THR A 858 32.13 64.22 -13.42
N THR A 859 31.68 64.30 -14.67
CA THR A 859 32.53 64.72 -15.80
C THR A 859 32.89 66.21 -15.71
N THR A 860 34.16 66.52 -15.45
CA THR A 860 34.72 67.87 -15.63
C THR A 860 35.26 68.00 -17.06
N THR A 861 34.62 68.83 -17.88
CA THR A 861 34.99 68.99 -19.29
C THR A 861 36.30 69.76 -19.47
N THR A 862 37.36 69.06 -19.89
CA THR A 862 38.59 69.68 -20.42
C THR A 862 38.69 69.39 -21.92
N THR A 863 38.39 70.40 -22.74
CA THR A 863 38.45 70.28 -24.21
C THR A 863 39.89 70.17 -24.69
N THR A 864 40.27 69.04 -25.29
CA THR A 864 41.49 68.93 -26.12
C THR A 864 41.13 68.30 -27.46
N THR A 865 41.33 69.08 -28.52
CA THR A 865 41.03 68.68 -29.91
C THR A 865 42.22 67.94 -30.51
N THR A 866 42.04 66.68 -30.90
CA THR A 866 42.98 65.99 -31.81
C THR A 866 42.23 65.13 -32.82
N THR A 867 42.33 65.50 -34.09
CA THR A 867 41.83 64.77 -35.25
C THR A 867 42.77 63.61 -35.60
N THR A 868 42.25 62.41 -35.94
CA THR A 868 42.81 61.52 -37.01
C THR A 868 41.81 60.41 -37.40
N THR A 869 41.36 60.49 -38.65
CA THR A 869 41.11 59.47 -39.68
C THR A 869 40.54 58.06 -39.37
N THR A 870 39.43 57.79 -40.06
CA THR A 870 38.70 56.55 -40.37
C THR A 870 39.53 55.34 -40.82
N THR A 871 39.07 54.13 -40.51
CA THR A 871 38.98 53.02 -41.49
C THR A 871 37.77 52.15 -41.18
N THR A 872 36.94 51.89 -42.19
CA THR A 872 35.74 51.04 -42.11
C THR A 872 35.99 49.78 -42.93
N THR A 873 35.51 48.62 -42.48
CA THR A 873 35.39 47.44 -43.35
C THR A 873 34.11 46.70 -43.00
N THR A 874 33.25 46.53 -44.00
CA THR A 874 31.94 45.89 -43.90
C THR A 874 31.90 44.79 -44.97
N THR A 875 31.50 43.58 -44.59
CA THR A 875 31.29 42.47 -45.53
C THR A 875 29.86 41.97 -45.37
N THR A 876 29.16 41.81 -46.49
CA THR A 876 27.73 41.45 -46.53
C THR A 876 27.49 40.44 -47.65
N THR A 877 26.72 39.37 -47.39
CA THR A 877 26.22 38.44 -48.42
C THR A 877 24.82 37.91 -48.05
N THR A 878 23.94 37.73 -49.05
CA THR A 878 22.46 37.69 -48.95
C THR A 878 21.80 36.84 -50.07
N THR A 879 20.51 36.46 -50.09
CA THR A 879 19.45 36.22 -49.08
C THR A 879 18.23 35.56 -49.76
N THR A 880 17.72 34.45 -49.22
CA THR A 880 16.48 33.71 -49.64
C THR A 880 16.12 32.71 -48.53
N THR A 881 14.90 32.27 -48.21
CA THR A 881 13.46 32.65 -48.37
C THR A 881 12.63 31.58 -47.62
N PRO A 882 11.30 31.66 -47.37
CA PRO A 882 10.31 32.75 -47.56
C PRO A 882 9.52 33.09 -46.23
N PRO A 883 8.58 34.06 -46.23
CA PRO A 883 7.88 34.49 -45.00
C PRO A 883 6.56 33.73 -44.71
N ALA A 884 6.24 33.55 -43.43
CA ALA A 884 4.95 33.04 -42.97
C ALA A 884 3.96 34.18 -42.64
N THR A 885 2.68 33.96 -42.95
CA THR A 885 1.58 34.92 -42.84
C THR A 885 1.03 35.00 -41.42
N THR A 886 0.90 36.21 -40.86
CA THR A 886 0.19 36.42 -39.58
C THR A 886 -1.22 36.96 -39.83
N THR A 887 -2.24 36.14 -39.54
CA THR A 887 -3.64 36.56 -39.58
C THR A 887 -4.08 37.03 -38.20
N THR A 888 -4.52 38.29 -38.09
CA THR A 888 -5.08 38.84 -36.85
C THR A 888 -6.59 38.59 -36.83
N THR A 889 -7.09 37.80 -35.87
CA THR A 889 -8.53 37.62 -35.64
C THR A 889 -8.94 38.31 -34.34
N THR A 890 -9.84 39.27 -34.45
CA THR A 890 -10.36 40.08 -33.34
C THR A 890 -11.58 39.40 -32.72
N THR A 891 -11.51 38.96 -31.46
CA THR A 891 -12.66 38.36 -30.77
C THR A 891 -13.36 39.40 -29.90
N THR A 892 -14.64 39.64 -30.16
CA THR A 892 -15.47 40.61 -29.43
C THR A 892 -16.02 40.03 -28.13
N THR A 893 -15.68 40.62 -26.99
CA THR A 893 -16.25 40.26 -25.69
C THR A 893 -17.65 40.85 -25.51
N SER A 894 -18.65 39.99 -25.27
CA SER A 894 -19.99 40.38 -24.83
C SER A 894 -20.06 40.44 -23.29
N PRO A 895 -20.88 41.32 -22.68
CA PRO A 895 -20.89 41.50 -21.22
C PRO A 895 -21.64 40.37 -20.49
N PRO A 896 -21.25 40.03 -19.24
CA PRO A 896 -21.86 38.94 -18.48
C PRO A 896 -23.23 39.31 -17.89
N THR A 897 -24.17 38.38 -17.98
CA THR A 897 -25.51 38.47 -17.39
C THR A 897 -25.46 38.13 -15.90
N THR A 898 -25.90 39.03 -15.03
CA THR A 898 -25.94 38.80 -13.57
C THR A 898 -27.23 38.08 -13.14
N THR A 899 -27.11 36.89 -12.56
CA THR A 899 -28.19 36.19 -11.85
C THR A 899 -27.98 36.34 -10.33
N PRO A 900 -29.00 36.68 -9.52
CA PRO A 900 -28.81 37.01 -8.11
C PRO A 900 -28.64 35.77 -7.22
N THR A 901 -27.53 35.71 -6.48
CA THR A 901 -27.29 34.70 -5.44
C THR A 901 -28.03 35.02 -4.14
N THR A 902 -28.82 34.06 -3.65
CA THR A 902 -29.49 34.11 -2.34
C THR A 902 -28.45 34.10 -1.19
N PRO A 903 -28.62 34.88 -0.10
CA PRO A 903 -27.66 34.87 1.01
C PRO A 903 -27.68 33.54 1.78
N ALA A 904 -26.48 33.04 2.12
CA ALA A 904 -26.33 31.92 3.05
C ALA A 904 -26.83 32.31 4.45
N ALA A 905 -27.56 31.40 5.10
CA ALA A 905 -28.02 31.60 6.48
C ALA A 905 -26.84 31.51 7.45
N GLY A 906 -26.63 32.54 8.28
CA GLY A 906 -25.58 32.55 9.28
C GLY A 906 -25.78 31.46 10.34
N GLY A 907 -24.82 30.53 10.43
CA GLY A 907 -24.79 29.50 11.47
C GLY A 907 -24.63 30.11 12.86
N VAL A 908 -25.47 29.70 13.80
CA VAL A 908 -25.41 30.17 15.19
C VAL A 908 -24.35 29.36 15.95
N SER A 909 -23.47 30.02 16.73
CA SER A 909 -22.33 29.36 17.39
C SER A 909 -22.75 28.22 18.32
N THR A 910 -21.87 27.23 18.49
CA THR A 910 -22.04 26.10 19.42
C THR A 910 -22.28 26.55 20.86
N THR A 911 -21.64 27.65 21.29
CA THR A 911 -21.90 28.34 22.57
C THR A 911 -23.34 28.84 22.70
N THR A 912 -23.93 29.34 21.63
CA THR A 912 -25.33 29.81 21.64
C THR A 912 -26.30 28.63 21.76
N TRP A 913 -26.01 27.51 21.09
CA TRP A 913 -26.77 26.26 21.23
C TRP A 913 -26.74 25.71 22.65
N ALA A 914 -25.57 25.69 23.30
CA ALA A 914 -25.44 25.25 24.69
C ALA A 914 -26.30 26.11 25.66
N ILE A 915 -26.34 27.43 25.45
CA ILE A 915 -27.17 28.36 26.22
C ILE A 915 -28.67 28.08 26.01
N ILE A 916 -29.10 27.85 24.76
CA ILE A 916 -30.49 27.52 24.43
C ILE A 916 -30.93 26.21 25.11
N VAL A 917 -30.09 25.17 25.05
CA VAL A 917 -30.37 23.87 25.71
C VAL A 917 -30.45 24.02 27.23
N ALA A 918 -29.54 24.77 27.86
CA ALA A 918 -29.57 25.03 29.29
C ALA A 918 -30.87 25.75 29.73
N ILE A 919 -31.31 26.76 28.96
CA ILE A 919 -32.58 27.47 29.21
C ILE A 919 -33.79 26.52 29.10
N ILE A 920 -33.82 25.65 28.09
CA ILE A 920 -34.89 24.65 27.91
C ILE A 920 -34.95 23.67 29.09
N ILE A 921 -33.80 23.18 29.56
CA ILE A 921 -33.73 22.29 30.73
C ILE A 921 -34.25 22.99 31.99
N ILE A 922 -33.87 24.25 32.22
CA ILE A 922 -34.37 25.05 33.36
C ILE A 922 -35.90 25.23 33.28
N ILE A 923 -36.46 25.48 32.09
CA ILE A 923 -37.91 25.59 31.87
C ILE A 923 -38.62 24.26 32.16
N ILE A 924 -38.07 23.13 31.71
CA ILE A 924 -38.63 21.79 31.97
C ILE A 924 -38.62 21.49 33.48
N ILE A 925 -37.52 21.76 34.18
CA ILE A 925 -37.41 21.60 35.63
C ILE A 925 -38.43 22.50 36.36
N ALA A 926 -38.60 23.75 35.91
CA ALA A 926 -39.59 24.67 36.47
C ALA A 926 -41.04 24.17 36.27
N ILE A 927 -41.36 23.61 35.11
CA ILE A 927 -42.68 23.02 34.82
C ILE A 927 -42.93 21.77 35.68
N ILE A 928 -41.92 20.91 35.87
CA ILE A 928 -42.02 19.73 36.74
C ILE A 928 -42.17 20.15 38.21
N ALA A 929 -41.38 21.13 38.69
CA ALA A 929 -41.51 21.68 40.04
C ALA A 929 -42.88 22.34 40.27
N TRP A 930 -43.42 23.05 39.28
CA TRP A 930 -44.77 23.61 39.30
C TRP A 930 -45.86 22.52 39.35
N TYR A 931 -45.66 21.42 38.63
CA TYR A 931 -46.57 20.27 38.66
C TYR A 931 -46.58 19.57 40.03
N TYR A 932 -45.41 19.39 40.65
CA TYR A 932 -45.31 18.77 41.98
C TYR A 932 -45.79 19.67 43.12
N THR A 933 -45.58 20.99 43.05
CA THR A 933 -46.03 21.93 44.09
C THR A 933 -47.54 22.17 44.12
N ARG A 934 -48.28 21.78 43.07
CA ARG A 934 -49.75 21.79 43.03
C ARG A 934 -50.43 20.47 43.42
N LYS A 935 -49.68 19.49 43.94
CA LYS A 935 -50.20 18.17 44.33
C LYS A 935 -50.30 17.95 45.85
N LYS A 936 -50.33 19.03 46.62
CA LYS A 936 -50.77 19.08 48.02
C LYS A 936 -51.85 20.16 48.17
#